data_AF-A0A833GCQ0-F1
#
_entry.id   AF-A0A833GCQ0-F1
#
_cell.length_a   1.000
_cell.length_b   1.000
_cell.length_c   1.000
_cell.angle_alpha   90.00
_cell.angle_beta   90.00
_cell.angle_gamma   90.00
#
_symmetry.space_group_name_H-M   'P 1'
#
loop_
_entity.id
_entity.type
_entity.pdbx_description
1 polymer ?
#
loop_
_entity_poly.entity_id
_entity_poly.type
_entity_poly.pdbx_seq_one_letter_code
_entity_poly.pdbx_strand_id
1 'polypeptide(L)'
;MRRPLARLAVIVMCLSSSPALPQSSEIELLRPAAVDAPTRTLIDRLRSDPELIALRIGVKESDLPAAGAEFVNALQGERLRIGLVSLDLLIANKLIANQALTSSILQPAQIADVQDLFAQQDDVLGDAILAEVGRDRRLVPLAYWSRGQTAIVTRRPIRSAGDFQGRKIRSAFSPASDTIVAHLGATTVRIPAGEVLPALERGLFDTVEFTTSAASNAVRLGADIGAIATQFRPIIGFLIAGSEGWGRLSEAQKVAIERAARRADVAAREATLKSETELLAAASARNITVVNLAETDMAGFRQAGATAVTQKFGASGEQIFRDVARIRDATVDLRMMQLSAPKTVTPIAGPAPGRPAPPPVPVLFITDRNDDGGPSVATRFGRNQTATVELTCGRIVYSPVAGRRLGGNFAGPLAFGDKTPTGQDNCIDFIVAGMKQSNKTRLLLFIHGYNNSFEDAVRRTITSASDIEYDGAVLVWSWPSAGTVGGYFRDSESARRTQRFLWRFLAALLTRPEVGRLDILAHSMGTRIAMFLLDRLSDTGEAKIGDVVLAAADEARTIMGDTIADIVRFAPRLGRTRTLYAAAYDRPLLASRLLHDTERAGIGGDRLLVTRGLESVDATAVEAGFWKSLVTGSHAHVFQVPEAINDLKALLKDGKTADQRKLTRRGRNGLPYWLIPD
;
A
#
# COMPACT_ATOMS: atom_id res chain seq x y z
N MET A 1 20.31 -69.20 47.70
CA MET A 1 21.32 -68.80 46.68
C MET A 1 20.92 -67.46 46.08
N ARG A 2 21.80 -66.46 46.17
CA ARG A 2 21.64 -65.10 45.64
C ARG A 2 21.71 -65.08 44.10
N ARG A 3 20.87 -64.29 43.42
CA ARG A 3 21.24 -63.44 42.27
C ARG A 3 20.28 -62.23 42.15
N PRO A 4 20.76 -61.05 41.69
CA PRO A 4 20.15 -59.74 41.98
C PRO A 4 19.25 -59.19 40.85
N LEU A 5 18.32 -58.32 41.23
CA LEU A 5 17.50 -57.48 40.34
C LEU A 5 18.36 -56.38 39.70
N ALA A 6 18.49 -56.38 38.38
CA ALA A 6 19.07 -55.29 37.62
C ALA A 6 18.06 -54.15 37.47
N ARG A 7 18.42 -52.96 37.97
CA ARG A 7 17.70 -51.70 37.74
C ARG A 7 17.92 -51.27 36.29
N LEU A 8 16.85 -51.19 35.50
CA LEU A 8 16.87 -50.51 34.20
C LEU A 8 16.90 -49.00 34.46
N ALA A 9 18.04 -48.36 34.21
CA ALA A 9 18.14 -46.91 34.14
C ALA A 9 17.54 -46.45 32.81
N VAL A 10 16.39 -45.78 32.86
CA VAL A 10 15.84 -45.06 31.71
C VAL A 10 16.66 -43.77 31.56
N ILE A 11 17.59 -43.78 30.60
CA ILE A 11 18.26 -42.57 30.13
C ILE A 11 17.21 -41.77 29.35
N VAL A 12 16.69 -40.72 29.97
CA VAL A 12 15.92 -39.68 29.28
C VAL A 12 16.92 -38.92 28.41
N MET A 13 16.99 -39.31 27.14
CA MET A 13 17.77 -38.59 26.13
C MET A 13 17.06 -37.26 25.86
N CYS A 14 17.50 -36.19 26.53
CA CYS A 14 17.13 -34.83 26.18
C CYS A 14 17.68 -34.54 24.77
N LEU A 15 16.85 -34.75 23.76
CA LEU A 15 17.04 -34.21 22.42
C LEU A 15 16.87 -32.69 22.53
N SER A 16 17.98 -32.00 22.82
CA SER A 16 18.11 -30.59 22.50
C SER A 16 18.09 -30.47 20.97
N SER A 17 16.90 -30.27 20.42
CA SER A 17 16.75 -29.82 19.04
C SER A 17 17.39 -28.44 18.94
N SER A 18 18.67 -28.43 18.56
CA SER A 18 19.28 -27.24 17.97
C SER A 18 18.38 -26.85 16.79
N PRO A 19 17.95 -25.58 16.66
CA PRO A 19 17.15 -25.18 15.50
C PRO A 19 18.00 -25.49 14.26
N ALA A 20 17.49 -26.33 13.38
CA ALA A 20 18.12 -26.58 12.09
C ALA A 20 18.38 -25.21 11.45
N LEU A 21 19.64 -24.97 11.04
CA LEU A 21 19.98 -23.81 10.23
C LEU A 21 19.01 -23.78 9.05
N PRO A 22 18.28 -22.68 8.78
CA PRO A 22 17.35 -22.63 7.67
C PRO A 22 18.12 -22.97 6.39
N GLN A 23 17.58 -23.92 5.61
CA GLN A 23 18.06 -24.21 4.26
C GLN A 23 18.22 -22.89 3.51
N SER A 24 19.37 -22.69 2.85
CA SER A 24 19.59 -21.54 1.98
C SER A 24 18.42 -21.43 1.01
N SER A 25 17.65 -20.36 1.13
CA SER A 25 16.49 -20.13 0.28
C SER A 25 16.96 -19.46 -1.01
N GLU A 26 16.43 -19.87 -2.17
CA GLU A 26 16.82 -19.27 -3.45
C GLU A 26 15.59 -18.65 -4.12
N ILE A 27 15.69 -17.35 -4.41
CA ILE A 27 14.75 -16.65 -5.30
C ILE A 27 15.09 -17.07 -6.72
N GLU A 28 14.13 -17.67 -7.42
CA GLU A 28 14.18 -17.75 -8.88
C GLU A 28 13.57 -16.47 -9.46
N LEU A 29 14.44 -15.56 -9.93
CA LEU A 29 14.07 -14.29 -10.54
C LEU A 29 13.85 -14.50 -12.04
N LEU A 30 12.58 -14.50 -12.46
CA LEU A 30 12.19 -14.59 -13.86
C LEU A 30 12.31 -13.21 -14.50
N ARG A 31 13.20 -13.08 -15.49
CA ARG A 31 13.47 -11.82 -16.17
C ARG A 31 13.13 -11.88 -17.65
N PRO A 32 12.84 -10.75 -18.31
CA PRO A 32 12.73 -10.72 -19.77
C PRO A 32 14.01 -11.24 -20.44
N ALA A 33 13.86 -11.77 -21.66
CA ALA A 33 14.98 -12.25 -22.46
C ALA A 33 15.99 -11.13 -22.77
N ALA A 34 15.50 -9.94 -23.11
CA ALA A 34 16.33 -8.75 -23.29
C ALA A 34 16.43 -7.96 -21.98
N VAL A 35 17.64 -7.74 -21.49
CA VAL A 35 17.89 -7.00 -20.25
C VAL A 35 18.63 -5.72 -20.55
N ASP A 36 17.97 -4.58 -20.32
CA ASP A 36 18.58 -3.26 -20.45
C ASP A 36 19.32 -2.84 -19.17
N ALA A 37 20.06 -1.73 -19.25
CA ALA A 37 20.89 -1.25 -18.15
C ALA A 37 20.12 -1.01 -16.83
N PRO A 38 18.95 -0.31 -16.82
CA PRO A 38 18.17 -0.14 -15.59
C PRO A 38 17.73 -1.47 -14.96
N THR A 39 17.32 -2.43 -15.79
CA THR A 39 16.91 -3.77 -15.30
C THR A 39 18.11 -4.54 -14.76
N ARG A 40 19.29 -4.40 -15.37
CA ARG A 40 20.52 -5.00 -14.85
C ARG A 40 20.90 -4.43 -13.49
N THR A 41 20.85 -3.11 -13.33
CA THR A 41 21.06 -2.42 -12.04
C THR A 41 20.09 -2.93 -10.97
N LEU A 42 18.82 -3.14 -11.30
CA LEU A 42 17.83 -3.72 -10.38
C LEU A 42 18.25 -5.12 -9.92
N ILE A 43 18.59 -6.02 -10.85
CA ILE A 43 18.97 -7.41 -10.56
C ILE A 43 20.22 -7.45 -9.67
N ASP A 44 21.23 -6.64 -9.99
CA ASP A 44 22.48 -6.59 -9.23
C ASP A 44 22.26 -6.02 -7.83
N ARG A 45 21.35 -5.05 -7.68
CA ARG A 45 20.94 -4.51 -6.38
C ARG A 45 20.21 -5.54 -5.53
N LEU A 46 19.34 -6.37 -6.12
CA LEU A 46 18.71 -7.49 -5.41
C LEU A 46 19.74 -8.50 -4.94
N ARG A 47 20.68 -8.92 -5.80
CA ARG A 47 21.73 -9.89 -5.47
C ARG A 47 22.64 -9.45 -4.32
N SER A 48 22.94 -8.16 -4.27
CA SER A 48 23.84 -7.56 -3.29
C SER A 48 23.11 -7.00 -2.06
N ASP A 49 21.81 -7.26 -1.92
CA ASP A 49 21.03 -6.69 -0.82
C ASP A 49 21.47 -7.28 0.54
N PRO A 50 21.81 -6.44 1.53
CA PRO A 50 22.36 -6.90 2.80
C PRO A 50 21.37 -7.72 3.64
N GLU A 51 20.05 -7.45 3.55
CA GLU A 51 19.05 -8.22 4.30
C GLU A 51 18.87 -9.62 3.69
N LEU A 52 18.93 -9.73 2.36
CA LEU A 52 18.89 -11.04 1.69
C LEU A 52 20.15 -11.85 2.00
N ILE A 53 21.34 -11.24 1.96
CA ILE A 53 22.60 -11.90 2.30
C ILE A 53 22.59 -12.37 3.76
N ALA A 54 22.11 -11.54 4.70
CA ALA A 54 22.02 -11.90 6.11
C ALA A 54 21.12 -13.12 6.36
N LEU A 55 20.04 -13.25 5.58
CA LEU A 55 19.13 -14.40 5.62
C LEU A 55 19.58 -15.56 4.70
N ARG A 56 20.76 -15.47 4.07
CA ARG A 56 21.29 -16.46 3.12
C ARG A 56 20.32 -16.76 1.97
N ILE A 57 19.67 -15.72 1.46
CA ILE A 57 18.75 -15.79 0.34
C ILE A 57 19.50 -15.45 -0.94
N GLY A 58 19.69 -16.45 -1.82
CA GLY A 58 20.32 -16.28 -3.12
C GLY A 58 19.33 -15.80 -4.20
N VAL A 59 19.84 -15.19 -5.27
CA VAL A 59 19.04 -14.77 -6.44
C VAL A 59 19.60 -15.42 -7.71
N LYS A 60 18.84 -16.35 -8.28
CA LYS A 60 19.14 -17.02 -9.56
C LYS A 60 18.23 -16.48 -10.66
N GLU A 61 18.81 -16.12 -11.80
CA GLU A 61 18.05 -15.65 -12.96
C GLU A 61 17.57 -16.84 -13.81
N SER A 62 16.32 -16.76 -14.25
CA SER A 62 15.74 -17.61 -15.30
C SER A 62 14.98 -16.73 -16.30
N ASP A 63 14.75 -17.22 -17.52
CA ASP A 63 13.97 -16.48 -18.50
C ASP A 63 12.47 -16.55 -18.17
N LEU A 64 11.79 -15.41 -18.27
CA LEU A 64 10.34 -15.30 -18.15
C LEU A 64 9.69 -15.69 -19.50
N PRO A 65 8.77 -16.68 -19.53
CA PRO A 65 8.06 -17.03 -20.75
C PRO A 65 7.27 -15.84 -21.33
N ALA A 66 7.19 -15.74 -22.65
CA ALA A 66 6.62 -14.57 -23.31
C ALA A 66 5.08 -14.48 -23.27
N ALA A 67 4.37 -15.61 -23.19
CA ALA A 67 2.90 -15.64 -23.17
C ALA A 67 2.33 -17.03 -22.79
N GLY A 68 1.01 -17.09 -22.62
CA GLY A 68 0.23 -18.32 -22.54
C GLY A 68 0.26 -18.98 -21.16
N ALA A 69 -0.15 -20.26 -21.13
CA ALA A 69 -0.20 -21.03 -19.90
C ALA A 69 1.18 -21.13 -19.21
N GLU A 70 2.26 -21.18 -19.99
CA GLU A 70 3.63 -21.19 -19.47
C GLU A 70 3.93 -19.93 -18.66
N PHE A 71 3.59 -18.73 -19.17
CA PHE A 71 3.79 -17.48 -18.43
C PHE A 71 2.96 -17.45 -17.14
N VAL A 72 1.68 -17.83 -17.22
CA VAL A 72 0.78 -17.84 -16.06
C VAL A 72 1.30 -18.80 -14.99
N ASN A 73 1.77 -19.98 -15.40
CA ASN A 73 2.29 -21.01 -14.51
C ASN A 73 3.72 -20.72 -14.04
N ALA A 74 4.48 -19.89 -14.75
CA ALA A 74 5.88 -19.61 -14.45
C ALA A 74 6.05 -19.03 -13.05
N LEU A 75 5.11 -18.20 -12.59
CA LEU A 75 5.15 -17.65 -11.23
C LEU A 75 4.59 -18.60 -10.18
N GLN A 76 3.85 -19.64 -10.56
CA GLN A 76 3.15 -20.52 -9.61
C GLN A 76 4.08 -21.62 -9.06
N GLY A 77 3.66 -22.24 -7.96
CA GLY A 77 4.34 -23.36 -7.33
C GLY A 77 4.93 -23.05 -5.96
N GLU A 78 5.40 -24.11 -5.28
CA GLU A 78 5.91 -24.06 -3.91
C GLU A 78 7.22 -23.28 -3.75
N ARG A 79 8.04 -23.24 -4.82
CA ARG A 79 9.30 -22.51 -4.83
C ARG A 79 9.01 -21.01 -4.98
N LEU A 80 9.74 -20.17 -4.26
CA LEU A 80 9.67 -18.72 -4.43
C LEU A 80 10.18 -18.32 -5.82
N ARG A 81 9.24 -17.85 -6.65
CA ARG A 81 9.52 -17.25 -7.95
C ARG A 81 9.05 -15.80 -7.96
N ILE A 82 9.91 -14.92 -8.44
CA ILE A 82 9.62 -13.49 -8.59
C ILE A 82 9.83 -13.13 -10.05
N GLY A 83 8.84 -12.53 -10.70
CA GLY A 83 8.94 -12.06 -12.07
C GLY A 83 9.17 -10.57 -12.15
N LEU A 84 10.04 -10.16 -13.08
CA LEU A 84 10.08 -8.81 -13.64
C LEU A 84 9.07 -8.75 -14.79
N VAL A 85 7.84 -8.42 -14.47
CA VAL A 85 6.69 -8.55 -15.39
C VAL A 85 6.25 -7.18 -15.87
N SER A 86 6.17 -6.97 -17.19
CA SER A 86 5.60 -5.74 -17.73
C SER A 86 4.08 -5.73 -17.65
N LEU A 87 3.49 -4.54 -17.55
CA LEU A 87 2.03 -4.37 -17.60
C LEU A 87 1.43 -4.92 -18.91
N ASP A 88 2.13 -4.73 -20.03
CA ASP A 88 1.76 -5.29 -21.33
C ASP A 88 1.60 -6.82 -21.27
N LEU A 89 2.48 -7.53 -20.55
CA LEU A 89 2.39 -8.99 -20.37
C LEU A 89 1.24 -9.39 -19.46
N LEU A 90 0.98 -8.64 -18.37
CA LEU A 90 -0.16 -8.93 -17.49
C LEU A 90 -1.49 -8.81 -18.24
N ILE A 91 -1.64 -7.76 -19.07
CA ILE A 91 -2.82 -7.54 -19.90
C ILE A 91 -2.95 -8.64 -20.97
N ALA A 92 -1.87 -8.92 -21.70
CA ALA A 92 -1.87 -9.93 -22.77
C ALA A 92 -2.24 -11.33 -22.26
N ASN A 93 -1.88 -11.65 -21.01
CA ASN A 93 -2.16 -12.93 -20.37
C ASN A 93 -3.41 -12.91 -19.46
N LYS A 94 -4.24 -11.86 -19.55
CA LYS A 94 -5.52 -11.73 -18.83
C LYS A 94 -5.39 -11.86 -17.30
N LEU A 95 -4.28 -11.40 -16.72
CA LEU A 95 -4.04 -11.40 -15.28
C LEU A 95 -4.60 -10.13 -14.59
N ILE A 96 -5.06 -9.15 -15.36
CA ILE A 96 -5.71 -7.94 -14.88
C ILE A 96 -7.09 -7.87 -15.53
N ALA A 97 -8.11 -8.28 -14.76
CA ALA A 97 -9.49 -8.39 -15.25
C ALA A 97 -10.19 -7.02 -15.37
N ASN A 98 -9.95 -6.12 -14.43
CA ASN A 98 -10.37 -4.72 -14.51
C ASN A 98 -9.13 -3.89 -14.84
N GLN A 99 -9.14 -3.17 -15.95
CA GLN A 99 -7.98 -2.47 -16.51
C GLN A 99 -8.16 -0.95 -16.46
N ALA A 100 -9.12 -0.43 -15.69
CA ALA A 100 -9.42 1.00 -15.68
C ALA A 100 -8.22 1.84 -15.20
N LEU A 101 -7.56 1.42 -14.11
CA LEU A 101 -6.43 2.16 -13.55
C LEU A 101 -5.17 1.95 -14.38
N THR A 102 -4.86 0.70 -14.73
CA THR A 102 -3.70 0.38 -15.56
C THR A 102 -3.78 0.93 -17.00
N SER A 103 -4.97 1.02 -17.59
CA SER A 103 -5.15 1.66 -18.91
C SER A 103 -5.03 3.17 -18.87
N SER A 104 -5.24 3.81 -17.70
CA SER A 104 -5.13 5.26 -17.55
C SER A 104 -3.70 5.74 -17.72
N ILE A 105 -2.75 5.01 -17.14
CA ILE A 105 -1.32 5.38 -17.13
C ILE A 105 -0.60 4.98 -18.43
N LEU A 106 -1.16 4.08 -19.24
CA LEU A 106 -0.53 3.59 -20.49
C LEU A 106 -0.72 4.49 -21.72
N GLN A 107 -1.49 5.57 -21.59
CA GLN A 107 -1.85 6.41 -22.72
C GLN A 107 -0.65 7.20 -23.27
N PRO A 108 -0.48 7.28 -24.60
CA PRO A 108 0.68 7.94 -25.20
C PRO A 108 0.71 9.45 -24.91
N ALA A 109 1.91 9.99 -24.77
CA ALA A 109 2.20 11.40 -24.48
C ALA A 109 1.46 12.01 -23.28
N GLN A 110 0.98 11.20 -22.33
CA GLN A 110 0.33 11.69 -21.11
C GLN A 110 1.29 12.07 -19.99
N ILE A 111 2.49 11.51 -20.01
CA ILE A 111 3.49 11.68 -18.98
C ILE A 111 4.55 12.65 -19.48
N ALA A 112 4.72 13.78 -18.80
CA ALA A 112 5.57 14.88 -19.27
C ALA A 112 7.05 14.46 -19.35
N ASP A 113 7.53 13.70 -18.37
CA ASP A 113 8.88 13.18 -18.30
C ASP A 113 8.97 11.96 -17.35
N VAL A 114 10.14 11.36 -17.23
CA VAL A 114 10.35 10.18 -16.38
C VAL A 114 10.18 10.50 -14.88
N GLN A 115 10.45 11.73 -14.45
CA GLN A 115 10.24 12.16 -13.07
C GLN A 115 8.74 12.24 -12.73
N ASP A 116 7.92 12.74 -13.64
CA ASP A 116 6.45 12.72 -13.52
C ASP A 116 5.92 11.28 -13.50
N LEU A 117 6.52 10.35 -14.27
CA LEU A 117 6.17 8.93 -14.19
C LEU A 117 6.43 8.35 -12.80
N PHE A 118 7.60 8.62 -12.23
CA PHE A 118 7.96 8.11 -10.90
C PHE A 118 7.11 8.76 -9.81
N ALA A 119 6.82 10.06 -9.93
CA ALA A 119 5.93 10.75 -9.03
C ALA A 119 4.52 10.13 -9.05
N GLN A 120 4.01 9.75 -10.23
CA GLN A 120 2.72 9.05 -10.34
C GLN A 120 2.77 7.63 -9.76
N GLN A 121 3.87 6.89 -9.93
CA GLN A 121 4.04 5.59 -9.30
C GLN A 121 4.08 5.67 -7.76
N ASP A 122 4.54 6.80 -7.23
CA ASP A 122 4.60 7.09 -5.81
C ASP A 122 3.34 7.81 -5.28
N ASP A 123 2.33 8.04 -6.14
CA ASP A 123 1.08 8.73 -5.80
C ASP A 123 -0.12 7.78 -5.55
N VAL A 124 -1.33 8.37 -5.40
CA VAL A 124 -2.59 7.64 -5.20
C VAL A 124 -2.91 6.67 -6.33
N LEU A 125 -2.64 7.07 -7.58
CA LEU A 125 -2.85 6.25 -8.76
C LEU A 125 -1.86 5.08 -8.76
N GLY A 126 -0.59 5.33 -8.43
CA GLY A 126 0.42 4.30 -8.28
C GLY A 126 0.05 3.22 -7.25
N ASP A 127 -0.45 3.63 -6.08
CA ASP A 127 -0.92 2.71 -5.05
C ASP A 127 -2.14 1.89 -5.52
N ALA A 128 -3.09 2.54 -6.19
CA ALA A 128 -4.28 1.89 -6.73
C ALA A 128 -3.94 0.88 -7.84
N ILE A 129 -2.94 1.16 -8.68
CA ILE A 129 -2.45 0.24 -9.73
C ILE A 129 -1.83 -1.02 -9.09
N LEU A 130 -0.97 -0.87 -8.07
CA LEU A 130 -0.40 -2.04 -7.37
C LEU A 130 -1.50 -2.90 -6.74
N ALA A 131 -2.52 -2.28 -6.15
CA ALA A 131 -3.69 -2.97 -5.62
C ALA A 131 -4.51 -3.67 -6.72
N GLU A 132 -4.72 -3.03 -7.89
CA GLU A 132 -5.40 -3.62 -9.05
C GLU A 132 -4.66 -4.88 -9.54
N VAL A 133 -3.33 -4.83 -9.62
CA VAL A 133 -2.49 -5.99 -9.97
C VAL A 133 -2.62 -7.10 -8.92
N GLY A 134 -2.64 -6.75 -7.63
CA GLY A 134 -2.79 -7.69 -6.52
C GLY A 134 -4.21 -8.27 -6.36
N ARG A 135 -5.17 -7.89 -7.21
CA ARG A 135 -6.52 -8.45 -7.21
C ARG A 135 -6.53 -9.92 -7.67
N ASP A 136 -5.61 -10.32 -8.56
CA ASP A 136 -5.44 -11.74 -8.89
C ASP A 136 -4.71 -12.44 -7.75
N ARG A 137 -5.40 -13.39 -7.09
CA ARG A 137 -4.90 -14.10 -5.89
C ARG A 137 -3.65 -14.94 -6.15
N ARG A 138 -3.25 -15.14 -7.41
CA ARG A 138 -2.02 -15.84 -7.78
C ARG A 138 -0.78 -14.94 -7.71
N LEU A 139 -0.97 -13.63 -7.61
CA LEU A 139 0.08 -12.63 -7.72
C LEU A 139 0.25 -11.86 -6.40
N VAL A 140 1.51 -11.60 -6.05
CA VAL A 140 1.88 -10.73 -4.93
C VAL A 140 2.79 -9.63 -5.48
N PRO A 141 2.26 -8.44 -5.81
CA PRO A 141 3.08 -7.33 -6.25
C PRO A 141 3.91 -6.76 -5.09
N LEU A 142 5.24 -6.76 -5.26
CA LEU A 142 6.21 -6.37 -4.22
C LEU A 142 6.69 -4.92 -4.38
N ALA A 143 6.92 -4.52 -5.62
CA ALA A 143 7.37 -3.18 -6.00
C ALA A 143 7.08 -2.94 -7.49
N TYR A 144 7.18 -1.69 -7.91
CA TYR A 144 7.37 -1.38 -9.34
C TYR A 144 8.71 -1.96 -9.81
N TRP A 145 8.77 -2.28 -11.09
CA TRP A 145 9.99 -2.34 -11.88
C TRP A 145 9.94 -1.11 -12.77
N SER A 146 10.36 0.02 -12.19
CA SER A 146 10.27 1.33 -12.80
C SER A 146 11.20 1.41 -13.99
N ARG A 147 10.65 1.86 -15.12
CA ARG A 147 11.39 2.06 -16.38
C ARG A 147 11.05 3.44 -16.93
N GLY A 148 11.76 3.81 -17.99
CA GLY A 148 11.56 5.09 -18.67
C GLY A 148 10.36 5.05 -19.62
N GLN A 149 10.37 5.98 -20.56
CA GLN A 149 9.40 6.02 -21.65
C GLN A 149 10.02 5.44 -22.93
N THR A 150 9.18 5.11 -23.91
CA THR A 150 9.68 4.82 -25.26
C THR A 150 9.90 6.11 -26.04
N ALA A 151 10.83 6.06 -26.98
CA ALA A 151 11.11 7.11 -27.95
C ALA A 151 10.92 6.57 -29.37
N ILE A 152 10.42 7.43 -30.25
CA ILE A 152 10.32 7.16 -31.68
C ILE A 152 11.56 7.74 -32.38
N VAL A 153 12.42 6.86 -32.88
CA VAL A 153 13.56 7.20 -33.70
C VAL A 153 13.12 7.25 -35.15
N THR A 154 13.47 8.32 -35.88
CA THR A 154 13.03 8.50 -37.26
C THR A 154 13.98 9.37 -38.08
N ARG A 155 13.93 9.25 -39.42
CA ARG A 155 14.63 10.16 -40.33
C ARG A 155 13.96 11.54 -40.42
N ARG A 156 12.63 11.60 -40.31
CA ARG A 156 11.86 12.83 -40.45
C ARG A 156 11.10 13.12 -39.16
N PRO A 157 11.23 14.33 -38.59
CA PRO A 157 10.62 14.62 -37.31
C PRO A 157 9.12 14.31 -37.23
N ILE A 158 8.69 13.91 -36.04
CA ILE A 158 7.29 13.70 -35.67
C ILE A 158 6.99 14.71 -34.56
N ARG A 159 5.98 15.55 -34.76
CA ARG A 159 5.54 16.59 -33.81
C ARG A 159 4.09 16.40 -33.37
N SER A 160 3.29 15.72 -34.18
CA SER A 160 1.87 15.50 -33.96
C SER A 160 1.45 14.05 -34.18
N ALA A 161 0.28 13.68 -33.67
CA ALA A 161 -0.35 12.40 -33.93
C ALA A 161 -0.58 12.19 -35.44
N GLY A 162 -0.90 13.25 -36.18
CA GLY A 162 -1.10 13.20 -37.63
C GLY A 162 0.15 12.83 -38.43
N ASP A 163 1.35 13.08 -37.90
CA ASP A 163 2.61 12.76 -38.58
C ASP A 163 2.84 11.26 -38.74
N PHE A 164 2.09 10.41 -38.04
CA PHE A 164 2.16 8.95 -38.14
C PHE A 164 1.43 8.39 -39.36
N GLN A 165 0.52 9.17 -39.95
CA GLN A 165 -0.33 8.72 -41.06
C GLN A 165 0.52 8.22 -42.24
N GLY A 166 0.31 6.97 -42.65
CA GLY A 166 0.99 6.34 -43.77
C GLY A 166 2.45 5.95 -43.51
N ARG A 167 2.98 6.15 -42.30
CA ARG A 167 4.34 5.72 -41.95
C ARG A 167 4.43 4.22 -41.76
N LYS A 168 5.60 3.64 -42.05
CA LYS A 168 5.93 2.27 -41.68
C LYS A 168 6.74 2.30 -40.39
N ILE A 169 6.20 1.74 -39.32
CA ILE A 169 6.81 1.79 -37.99
C ILE A 169 7.15 0.38 -37.53
N ARG A 170 8.39 0.17 -37.13
CA ARG A 170 8.75 -1.00 -36.34
C ARG A 170 8.44 -0.70 -34.87
N SER A 171 7.42 -1.34 -34.31
CA SER A 171 7.00 -1.18 -32.90
C SER A 171 7.93 -1.94 -31.95
N ALA A 172 7.94 -1.58 -30.65
CA ALA A 172 8.78 -2.19 -29.63
C ALA A 172 8.34 -3.60 -29.16
N PHE A 173 7.72 -4.40 -30.04
CA PHE A 173 7.19 -5.75 -29.74
C PHE A 173 6.17 -5.83 -28.60
N SER A 174 5.37 -4.78 -28.37
CA SER A 174 4.20 -4.91 -27.51
C SER A 174 2.91 -4.79 -28.31
N PRO A 175 1.92 -5.69 -28.11
CA PRO A 175 0.60 -5.57 -28.73
C PRO A 175 -0.07 -4.23 -28.45
N ALA A 176 0.22 -3.61 -27.30
CA ALA A 176 -0.25 -2.28 -26.96
C ALA A 176 0.32 -1.21 -27.91
N SER A 177 1.63 -1.23 -28.17
CA SER A 177 2.24 -0.32 -29.13
C SER A 177 1.71 -0.51 -30.55
N ASP A 178 1.60 -1.77 -31.01
CA ASP A 178 1.03 -2.09 -32.33
C ASP A 178 -0.35 -1.48 -32.50
N THR A 179 -1.19 -1.58 -31.46
CA THR A 179 -2.53 -1.01 -31.46
C THR A 179 -2.47 0.52 -31.53
N ILE A 180 -1.65 1.17 -30.70
CA ILE A 180 -1.54 2.64 -30.65
C ILE A 180 -1.07 3.20 -32.01
N VAL A 181 0.03 2.66 -32.57
CA VAL A 181 0.58 3.20 -33.83
C VAL A 181 -0.33 2.94 -35.03
N ALA A 182 -1.08 1.83 -35.03
CA ALA A 182 -2.08 1.56 -36.07
C ALA A 182 -3.22 2.60 -36.03
N HIS A 183 -3.67 3.00 -34.84
CA HIS A 183 -4.71 4.04 -34.69
C HIS A 183 -4.21 5.44 -35.03
N LEU A 184 -2.90 5.67 -34.92
CA LEU A 184 -2.24 6.88 -35.44
C LEU A 184 -2.08 6.86 -36.97
N GLY A 185 -2.58 5.82 -37.66
CA GLY A 185 -2.56 5.71 -39.11
C GLY A 185 -1.25 5.14 -39.69
N ALA A 186 -0.36 4.62 -38.84
CA ALA A 186 0.86 3.97 -39.28
C ALA A 186 0.65 2.47 -39.55
N THR A 187 1.49 1.89 -40.40
CA THR A 187 1.57 0.44 -40.64
C THR A 187 2.68 -0.17 -39.79
N THR A 188 2.37 -1.18 -38.99
CA THR A 188 3.35 -1.88 -38.15
C THR A 188 4.18 -2.87 -38.95
N VAL A 189 5.50 -2.84 -38.77
CA VAL A 189 6.44 -3.85 -39.29
C VAL A 189 7.01 -4.64 -38.13
N ARG A 190 6.92 -5.99 -38.19
CA ARG A 190 7.48 -6.88 -37.18
C ARG A 190 8.70 -7.61 -37.74
N ILE A 191 9.87 -7.30 -37.19
CA ILE A 191 11.13 -8.02 -37.45
C ILE A 191 11.90 -8.21 -36.14
N PRO A 192 12.73 -9.26 -36.00
CA PRO A 192 13.57 -9.51 -34.82
C PRO A 192 14.42 -8.31 -34.39
N ALA A 193 14.68 -8.16 -33.08
CA ALA A 193 15.41 -7.01 -32.52
C ALA A 193 16.78 -6.79 -33.20
N GLY A 194 17.52 -7.88 -33.45
CA GLY A 194 18.84 -7.84 -34.08
C GLY A 194 18.83 -7.39 -35.54
N GLU A 195 17.67 -7.40 -36.20
CA GLU A 195 17.52 -6.98 -37.59
C GLU A 195 17.09 -5.52 -37.73
N VAL A 196 16.75 -4.85 -36.62
CA VAL A 196 16.14 -3.51 -36.65
C VAL A 196 17.08 -2.45 -37.22
N LEU A 197 18.32 -2.35 -36.74
CA LEU A 197 19.27 -1.36 -37.25
C LEU A 197 19.66 -1.63 -38.71
N PRO A 198 20.00 -2.88 -39.12
CA PRO A 198 20.23 -3.18 -40.53
C PRO A 198 19.02 -2.89 -41.44
N ALA A 199 17.80 -3.15 -40.98
CA ALA A 199 16.59 -2.88 -41.76
C ALA A 199 16.26 -1.38 -41.86
N LEU A 200 16.59 -0.59 -40.83
CA LEU A 200 16.50 0.87 -40.85
C LEU A 200 17.47 1.45 -41.91
N GLU A 201 18.72 0.97 -41.93
CA GLU A 201 19.73 1.37 -42.92
C GLU A 201 19.29 1.03 -44.35
N ARG A 202 18.71 -0.16 -44.57
CA ARG A 202 18.16 -0.57 -45.87
C ARG A 202 16.87 0.15 -46.26
N GLY A 203 16.27 0.94 -45.36
CA GLY A 203 15.06 1.71 -45.63
C GLY A 203 13.77 0.88 -45.71
N LEU A 204 13.72 -0.30 -45.08
CA LEU A 204 12.49 -1.11 -44.98
C LEU A 204 11.37 -0.34 -44.24
N PHE A 205 11.78 0.48 -43.27
CA PHE A 205 11.01 1.48 -42.55
C PHE A 205 11.94 2.65 -42.20
N ASP A 206 11.37 3.81 -41.88
CA ASP A 206 12.09 5.04 -41.52
C ASP A 206 11.75 5.54 -40.11
N THR A 207 10.97 4.75 -39.37
CA THR A 207 10.50 5.06 -38.03
C THR A 207 10.50 3.79 -37.17
N VAL A 208 11.06 3.90 -35.96
CA VAL A 208 11.22 2.79 -35.02
C VAL A 208 10.88 3.25 -33.61
N GLU A 209 10.10 2.47 -32.89
CA GLU A 209 9.95 2.64 -31.45
C GLU A 209 11.04 1.88 -30.70
N PHE A 210 11.74 2.59 -29.81
CA PHE A 210 12.78 2.06 -28.94
C PHE A 210 12.53 2.44 -27.47
N THR A 211 13.12 1.68 -26.55
CA THR A 211 13.40 2.21 -25.22
C THR A 211 14.43 3.32 -25.33
N THR A 212 14.46 4.28 -24.39
CA THR A 212 15.49 5.33 -24.34
C THR A 212 16.91 4.77 -24.43
N SER A 213 17.19 3.67 -23.73
CA SER A 213 18.49 2.98 -23.76
C SER A 213 18.84 2.44 -25.14
N ALA A 214 17.88 1.83 -25.85
CA ALA A 214 18.08 1.31 -27.20
C ALA A 214 18.22 2.44 -28.23
N ALA A 215 17.46 3.52 -28.08
CA ALA A 215 17.60 4.73 -28.90
C ALA A 215 19.00 5.35 -28.72
N SER A 216 19.48 5.46 -27.48
CA SER A 216 20.82 5.99 -27.17
C SER A 216 21.90 5.11 -27.81
N ASN A 217 21.73 3.79 -27.77
CA ASN A 217 22.64 2.87 -28.45
C ASN A 217 22.64 3.04 -29.97
N ALA A 218 21.46 3.16 -30.60
CA ALA A 218 21.34 3.39 -32.04
C ALA A 218 22.05 4.69 -32.47
N VAL A 219 21.87 5.76 -31.68
CA VAL A 219 22.57 7.04 -31.90
C VAL A 219 24.07 6.86 -31.79
N ARG A 220 24.59 6.15 -30.77
CA ARG A 220 26.04 5.91 -30.61
C ARG A 220 26.63 5.10 -31.76
N LEU A 221 25.92 4.08 -32.23
CA LEU A 221 26.33 3.25 -33.37
C LEU A 221 26.30 3.99 -34.71
N GLY A 222 25.80 5.22 -34.75
CA GLY A 222 25.81 6.05 -35.96
C GLY A 222 24.73 5.66 -36.96
N ALA A 223 23.61 5.09 -36.47
CA ALA A 223 22.46 4.85 -37.32
C ALA A 223 21.98 6.16 -37.97
N ASP A 224 21.46 6.05 -39.19
CA ASP A 224 20.91 7.16 -39.97
C ASP A 224 19.59 7.67 -39.35
N ILE A 225 19.74 8.64 -38.43
CA ILE A 225 18.67 9.20 -37.60
C ILE A 225 18.63 10.71 -37.81
N GLY A 226 17.48 11.24 -38.21
CA GLY A 226 17.27 12.68 -38.36
C GLY A 226 16.56 13.32 -37.17
N ALA A 227 15.73 12.56 -36.45
CA ALA A 227 15.00 13.02 -35.30
C ALA A 227 14.65 11.91 -34.30
N ILE A 228 14.43 12.30 -33.05
CA ILE A 228 13.97 11.47 -31.96
C ILE A 228 12.78 12.17 -31.31
N ALA A 229 11.62 11.52 -31.31
CA ALA A 229 10.46 11.98 -30.58
C ALA A 229 10.36 11.24 -29.24
N THR A 230 10.53 11.96 -28.13
CA THR A 230 10.53 11.43 -26.76
C THR A 230 9.12 11.46 -26.16
N GLN A 231 8.96 10.80 -25.01
CA GLN A 231 7.68 10.70 -24.28
C GLN A 231 6.54 10.09 -25.09
N PHE A 232 6.85 9.08 -25.90
CA PHE A 232 5.82 8.44 -26.72
C PHE A 232 4.84 7.66 -25.85
N ARG A 233 5.31 6.73 -25.02
CA ARG A 233 4.49 6.06 -23.98
C ARG A 233 5.35 5.55 -22.82
N PRO A 234 4.79 5.43 -21.61
CA PRO A 234 5.52 4.88 -20.47
C PRO A 234 5.72 3.37 -20.59
N ILE A 235 6.80 2.88 -20.00
CA ILE A 235 7.05 1.44 -19.82
C ILE A 235 6.85 1.13 -18.34
N ILE A 236 5.83 0.32 -18.05
CA ILE A 236 5.45 -0.01 -16.67
C ILE A 236 5.70 -1.50 -16.44
N GLY A 237 6.40 -1.82 -15.34
CA GLY A 237 6.63 -3.18 -14.90
C GLY A 237 6.51 -3.30 -13.39
N PHE A 238 6.52 -4.54 -12.93
CA PHE A 238 6.34 -4.91 -11.53
C PHE A 238 7.27 -6.06 -11.16
N LEU A 239 7.72 -6.06 -9.91
CA LEU A 239 8.25 -7.23 -9.23
C LEU A 239 7.07 -7.99 -8.63
N ILE A 240 6.78 -9.19 -9.14
CA ILE A 240 5.62 -9.99 -8.71
C ILE A 240 6.07 -11.35 -8.24
N ALA A 241 5.77 -11.69 -6.99
CA ALA A 241 5.94 -13.05 -6.49
C ALA A 241 4.71 -13.92 -6.78
N GLY A 242 4.93 -15.21 -7.00
CA GLY A 242 3.85 -16.21 -6.95
C GLY A 242 3.32 -16.39 -5.53
N SER A 243 1.99 -16.40 -5.37
CA SER A 243 1.38 -16.39 -4.04
C SER A 243 1.64 -17.67 -3.23
N GLU A 244 1.79 -18.83 -3.86
CA GLU A 244 2.06 -20.10 -3.18
C GLU A 244 3.46 -20.12 -2.53
N GLY A 245 4.51 -19.92 -3.33
CA GLY A 245 5.88 -19.81 -2.81
C GLY A 245 6.04 -18.65 -1.84
N TRP A 246 5.38 -17.52 -2.09
CA TRP A 246 5.36 -16.39 -1.15
C TRP A 246 4.73 -16.77 0.20
N GLY A 247 3.61 -17.48 0.19
CA GLY A 247 2.90 -17.90 1.39
C GLY A 247 3.71 -18.81 2.32
N ARG A 248 4.70 -19.54 1.78
CA ARG A 248 5.56 -20.46 2.56
C ARG A 248 6.71 -19.78 3.29
N LEU A 249 7.00 -18.53 2.97
CA LEU A 249 8.09 -17.78 3.59
C LEU A 249 7.76 -17.40 5.03
N SER A 250 8.78 -17.33 5.89
CA SER A 250 8.65 -16.67 7.18
C SER A 250 8.47 -15.16 7.00
N GLU A 251 7.93 -14.50 8.02
CA GLU A 251 7.76 -13.06 8.03
C GLU A 251 9.09 -12.32 7.86
N ALA A 252 10.16 -12.82 8.49
CA ALA A 252 11.50 -12.27 8.32
C ALA A 252 11.96 -12.28 6.86
N GLN A 253 11.73 -13.39 6.14
CA GLN A 253 12.05 -13.51 4.71
C GLN A 253 11.21 -12.55 3.86
N LYS A 254 9.89 -12.48 4.10
CA LYS A 254 8.99 -11.57 3.38
C LYS A 254 9.41 -10.11 3.51
N VAL A 255 9.68 -9.68 4.75
CA VAL A 255 10.11 -8.30 5.04
C VAL A 255 11.42 -7.97 4.33
N ALA A 256 12.41 -8.87 4.37
CA ALA A 256 13.69 -8.67 3.71
C ALA A 256 13.52 -8.56 2.18
N ILE A 257 12.71 -9.45 1.57
CA ILE A 257 12.46 -9.45 0.12
C ILE A 257 11.72 -8.20 -0.33
N GLU A 258 10.69 -7.76 0.39
CA GLU A 258 9.94 -6.54 0.08
C GLU A 258 10.82 -5.28 0.15
N ARG A 259 11.69 -5.20 1.16
CA ARG A 259 12.63 -4.08 1.30
C ARG A 259 13.71 -4.11 0.21
N ALA A 260 14.24 -5.29 -0.10
CA ALA A 260 15.19 -5.48 -1.19
C ALA A 260 14.58 -5.08 -2.55
N ALA A 261 13.34 -5.50 -2.82
CA ALA A 261 12.59 -5.15 -4.02
C ALA A 261 12.44 -3.62 -4.17
N ARG A 262 12.03 -2.91 -3.11
CA ARG A 262 11.92 -1.44 -3.14
C ARG A 262 13.27 -0.75 -3.34
N ARG A 263 14.33 -1.19 -2.66
CA ARG A 263 15.68 -0.63 -2.84
C ARG A 263 16.22 -0.86 -4.26
N ALA A 264 15.90 -2.02 -4.84
CA ALA A 264 16.30 -2.37 -6.20
C ALA A 264 15.55 -1.52 -7.25
N ASP A 265 14.26 -1.25 -7.04
CA ASP A 265 13.49 -0.34 -7.89
C ASP A 265 14.04 1.10 -7.85
N VAL A 266 14.37 1.62 -6.66
CA VAL A 266 15.01 2.95 -6.52
C VAL A 266 16.32 3.04 -7.33
N ALA A 267 17.16 2.01 -7.26
CA ALA A 267 18.38 1.95 -8.06
C ALA A 267 18.10 1.90 -9.58
N ALA A 268 17.03 1.22 -10.00
CA ALA A 268 16.60 1.18 -11.40
C ALA A 268 16.11 2.55 -11.89
N ARG A 269 15.42 3.32 -11.04
CA ARG A 269 14.98 4.69 -11.33
C ARG A 269 16.18 5.61 -11.59
N GLU A 270 17.20 5.56 -10.74
CA GLU A 270 18.45 6.32 -10.93
C GLU A 270 19.13 5.98 -12.27
N ALA A 271 19.24 4.68 -12.59
CA ALA A 271 19.80 4.22 -13.87
C ALA A 271 18.95 4.65 -15.09
N THR A 272 17.64 4.75 -14.92
CA THR A 272 16.72 5.22 -15.97
C THR A 272 16.94 6.71 -16.24
N LEU A 273 16.99 7.56 -15.20
CA LEU A 273 17.26 9.00 -15.34
C LEU A 273 18.61 9.27 -16.02
N LYS A 274 19.61 8.46 -15.69
CA LYS A 274 20.91 8.50 -16.36
C LYS A 274 20.78 8.19 -17.86
N SER A 275 20.02 7.15 -18.22
CA SER A 275 19.81 6.75 -19.62
C SER A 275 19.12 7.85 -20.45
N GLU A 276 18.15 8.57 -19.86
CA GLU A 276 17.49 9.73 -20.50
C GLU A 276 18.49 10.84 -20.79
N THR A 277 19.32 11.18 -19.80
CA THR A 277 20.36 12.22 -19.93
C THR A 277 21.37 11.86 -21.03
N GLU A 278 21.79 10.59 -21.09
CA GLU A 278 22.70 10.09 -22.12
C GLU A 278 22.11 10.14 -23.52
N LEU A 279 20.81 9.86 -23.70
CA LEU A 279 20.14 9.98 -25.00
C LEU A 279 20.15 11.42 -25.50
N LEU A 280 19.78 12.38 -24.65
CA LEU A 280 19.75 13.80 -25.01
C LEU A 280 21.14 14.31 -25.37
N ALA A 281 22.16 13.93 -24.59
CA ALA A 281 23.55 14.29 -24.88
C ALA A 281 24.05 13.68 -26.20
N ALA A 282 23.75 12.40 -26.46
CA ALA A 282 24.13 11.72 -27.69
C ALA A 282 23.44 12.31 -28.93
N ALA A 283 22.16 12.67 -28.81
CA ALA A 283 21.40 13.32 -29.87
C ALA A 283 21.97 14.71 -30.19
N SER A 284 22.25 15.51 -29.16
CA SER A 284 22.87 16.84 -29.28
C SER A 284 24.22 16.77 -29.97
N ALA A 285 25.10 15.85 -29.56
CA ALA A 285 26.43 15.67 -30.14
C ALA A 285 26.42 15.30 -31.64
N ARG A 286 25.31 14.76 -32.16
CA ARG A 286 25.14 14.38 -33.57
C ARG A 286 24.17 15.31 -34.32
N ASN A 287 23.78 16.44 -33.73
CA ASN A 287 22.80 17.39 -34.29
C ASN A 287 21.46 16.74 -34.67
N ILE A 288 21.03 15.73 -33.92
CA ILE A 288 19.75 15.05 -34.12
C ILE A 288 18.64 15.91 -33.49
N THR A 289 17.55 16.12 -34.22
CA THR A 289 16.40 16.89 -33.70
C THR A 289 15.68 16.08 -32.61
N VAL A 290 15.57 16.62 -31.40
CA VAL A 290 14.75 16.01 -30.33
C VAL A 290 13.42 16.73 -30.24
N VAL A 291 12.31 15.99 -30.18
CA VAL A 291 10.94 16.51 -30.04
C VAL A 291 10.29 15.89 -28.82
N ASN A 292 9.83 16.70 -27.87
CA ASN A 292 9.03 16.22 -26.75
C ASN A 292 7.55 16.16 -27.16
N LEU A 293 7.00 14.95 -27.35
CA LEU A 293 5.61 14.79 -27.81
C LEU A 293 4.56 15.27 -26.79
N ALA A 294 4.90 15.26 -25.50
CA ALA A 294 4.04 15.78 -24.45
C ALA A 294 3.90 17.31 -24.52
N GLU A 295 4.87 18.01 -25.09
CA GLU A 295 4.84 19.48 -25.27
C GLU A 295 4.22 19.90 -26.61
N THR A 296 4.27 19.04 -27.64
CA THR A 296 3.87 19.42 -29.00
C THR A 296 2.45 19.03 -29.40
N ASP A 297 1.95 17.85 -29.02
CA ASP A 297 0.60 17.40 -29.41
C ASP A 297 0.01 16.37 -28.43
N MET A 298 0.05 16.68 -27.14
CA MET A 298 -0.54 15.83 -26.10
C MET A 298 -2.02 15.49 -26.38
N ALA A 299 -2.80 16.42 -26.92
CA ALA A 299 -4.22 16.23 -27.18
C ALA A 299 -4.47 15.21 -28.31
N GLY A 300 -3.75 15.30 -29.42
CA GLY A 300 -3.87 14.36 -30.54
C GLY A 300 -3.50 12.93 -30.15
N PHE A 301 -2.38 12.75 -29.43
CA PHE A 301 -1.98 11.41 -28.94
C PHE A 301 -2.98 10.83 -27.95
N ARG A 302 -3.54 11.65 -27.05
CA ARG A 302 -4.61 11.23 -26.13
C ARG A 302 -5.85 10.74 -26.86
N GLN A 303 -6.29 11.44 -27.91
CA GLN A 303 -7.46 11.02 -28.70
C GLN A 303 -7.21 9.70 -29.43
N ALA A 304 -6.00 9.51 -29.98
CA ALA A 304 -5.63 8.26 -30.63
C ALA A 304 -5.58 7.08 -29.64
N GLY A 305 -4.98 7.26 -28.46
CA GLY A 305 -4.96 6.27 -27.39
C GLY A 305 -6.36 5.90 -26.88
N ALA A 306 -7.23 6.90 -26.71
CA ALA A 306 -8.64 6.71 -26.34
C ALA A 306 -9.38 5.83 -27.35
N THR A 307 -9.26 6.18 -28.63
CA THR A 307 -9.90 5.43 -29.73
C THR A 307 -9.41 3.98 -29.77
N ALA A 308 -8.11 3.77 -29.57
CA ALA A 308 -7.50 2.44 -29.54
C ALA A 308 -8.06 1.54 -28.43
N VAL A 309 -8.29 2.09 -27.24
CA VAL A 309 -8.90 1.35 -26.12
C VAL A 309 -10.37 1.06 -26.40
N THR A 310 -11.14 2.04 -26.86
CA THR A 310 -12.58 1.86 -27.14
C THR A 310 -12.82 0.81 -28.22
N GLN A 311 -12.10 0.85 -29.34
CA GLN A 311 -12.29 -0.11 -30.43
C GLN A 311 -11.89 -1.54 -30.04
N LYS A 312 -10.86 -1.71 -29.20
CA LYS A 312 -10.40 -3.04 -28.76
C LYS A 312 -11.38 -3.73 -27.81
N PHE A 313 -12.07 -2.97 -26.98
CA PHE A 313 -12.89 -3.52 -25.88
C PHE A 313 -14.40 -3.26 -26.02
N GLY A 314 -14.85 -2.58 -27.08
CA GLY A 314 -16.28 -2.31 -27.32
C GLY A 314 -16.92 -1.50 -26.19
N ALA A 315 -18.12 -1.89 -25.73
CA ALA A 315 -18.80 -1.24 -24.60
C ALA A 315 -17.95 -1.21 -23.32
N SER A 316 -17.13 -2.25 -23.09
CA SER A 316 -16.17 -2.28 -21.98
C SER A 316 -15.05 -1.25 -22.19
N GLY A 317 -14.67 -0.96 -23.44
CA GLY A 317 -13.68 0.07 -23.77
C GLY A 317 -14.20 1.48 -23.57
N GLU A 318 -15.47 1.74 -23.89
CA GLU A 318 -16.12 3.01 -23.52
C GLU A 318 -16.19 3.20 -22.01
N GLN A 319 -16.51 2.13 -21.28
CA GLN A 319 -16.51 2.17 -19.82
C GLN A 319 -15.12 2.43 -19.26
N ILE A 320 -14.09 1.72 -19.74
CA ILE A 320 -12.69 1.97 -19.39
C ILE A 320 -12.32 3.43 -19.68
N PHE A 321 -12.71 3.98 -20.83
CA PHE A 321 -12.39 5.37 -21.15
C PHE A 321 -13.09 6.38 -20.22
N ARG A 322 -14.39 6.17 -19.91
CA ARG A 322 -15.11 6.97 -18.91
C ARG A 322 -14.43 6.89 -17.55
N ASP A 323 -13.99 5.69 -17.15
CA ASP A 323 -13.27 5.47 -15.91
C ASP A 323 -11.91 6.15 -15.91
N VAL A 324 -11.14 6.07 -17.00
CA VAL A 324 -9.85 6.76 -17.17
C VAL A 324 -10.04 8.28 -17.05
N ALA A 325 -11.05 8.85 -17.71
CA ALA A 325 -11.36 10.29 -17.61
C ALA A 325 -11.72 10.67 -16.17
N ARG A 326 -12.61 9.90 -15.52
CA ARG A 326 -12.99 10.10 -14.11
C ARG A 326 -11.81 9.99 -13.16
N ILE A 327 -10.94 8.99 -13.34
CA ILE A 327 -9.72 8.79 -12.55
C ILE A 327 -8.79 10.00 -12.72
N ARG A 328 -8.56 10.43 -13.98
CA ARG A 328 -7.71 11.58 -14.27
C ARG A 328 -8.28 12.84 -13.64
N ASP A 329 -9.57 13.11 -13.82
CA ASP A 329 -10.22 14.30 -13.27
C ASP A 329 -10.14 14.27 -11.73
N ALA A 330 -10.33 13.10 -11.10
CA ALA A 330 -10.10 12.93 -9.68
C ALA A 330 -8.63 13.19 -9.28
N THR A 331 -7.64 12.68 -10.02
CA THR A 331 -6.21 12.93 -9.74
C THR A 331 -5.85 14.40 -9.94
N VAL A 332 -6.40 15.07 -10.95
CA VAL A 332 -6.23 16.51 -11.19
C VAL A 332 -6.87 17.30 -10.08
N ASP A 333 -8.12 17.00 -9.71
CA ASP A 333 -8.81 17.62 -8.59
C ASP A 333 -7.99 17.49 -7.32
N LEU A 334 -7.44 16.30 -7.04
CA LEU A 334 -6.58 16.07 -5.88
C LEU A 334 -5.28 16.88 -5.94
N ARG A 335 -4.62 16.94 -7.10
CA ARG A 335 -3.41 17.74 -7.28
C ARG A 335 -3.71 19.25 -7.19
N MET A 336 -4.83 19.70 -7.73
CA MET A 336 -5.29 21.09 -7.66
C MET A 336 -5.70 21.47 -6.25
N MET A 337 -6.38 20.58 -5.53
CA MET A 337 -6.70 20.71 -4.12
C MET A 337 -5.43 20.82 -3.27
N GLN A 338 -4.42 19.98 -3.53
CA GLN A 338 -3.10 20.07 -2.90
C GLN A 338 -2.41 21.42 -3.18
N LEU A 339 -2.47 21.90 -4.43
CA LEU A 339 -1.88 23.18 -4.82
C LEU A 339 -2.64 24.40 -4.28
N SER A 340 -3.96 24.27 -4.06
CA SER A 340 -4.86 25.34 -3.57
C SER A 340 -4.94 25.43 -2.05
N ALA A 341 -4.30 24.50 -1.33
CA ALA A 341 -4.17 24.57 0.12
C ALA A 341 -3.54 25.91 0.55
N PRO A 342 -3.98 26.52 1.67
CA PRO A 342 -3.52 27.85 2.09
C PRO A 342 -1.99 28.00 2.10
N LYS A 343 -1.49 29.05 1.44
CA LYS A 343 -0.04 29.34 1.36
C LYS A 343 0.53 29.83 2.69
N THR A 344 -0.25 30.58 3.46
CA THR A 344 0.12 31.08 4.78
C THR A 344 -0.18 30.03 5.84
N VAL A 345 0.88 29.38 6.31
CA VAL A 345 0.88 28.60 7.54
C VAL A 345 1.78 29.37 8.49
N THR A 346 1.22 29.81 9.62
CA THR A 346 2.05 30.20 10.77
C THR A 346 2.88 28.95 11.10
N PRO A 347 4.22 29.02 11.10
CA PRO A 347 5.03 27.88 11.51
C PRO A 347 4.46 27.36 12.82
N ILE A 348 4.17 26.06 12.92
CA ILE A 348 3.98 25.42 14.23
C ILE A 348 5.19 25.90 15.04
N ALA A 349 4.93 26.64 16.11
CA ALA A 349 5.94 27.30 16.90
C ALA A 349 7.11 26.34 17.16
N GLY A 350 8.33 26.87 17.15
CA GLY A 350 9.54 26.13 17.48
C GLY A 350 9.39 25.30 18.75
N PRO A 351 10.31 24.34 18.98
CA PRO A 351 10.10 23.18 19.84
C PRO A 351 9.44 23.56 21.16
N ALA A 352 8.29 22.96 21.45
CA ALA A 352 7.92 22.79 22.84
C ALA A 352 9.10 22.05 23.50
N PRO A 353 9.59 22.48 24.67
CA PRO A 353 10.65 21.77 25.37
C PRO A 353 10.28 20.29 25.45
N GLY A 354 11.25 19.41 25.19
CA GLY A 354 11.01 17.97 25.12
C GLY A 354 10.13 17.55 26.30
N ARG A 355 8.91 17.08 26.01
CA ARG A 355 7.99 16.69 27.08
C ARG A 355 8.71 15.63 27.93
N PRO A 356 8.58 15.70 29.27
CA PRO A 356 8.98 14.60 30.12
C PRO A 356 8.39 13.32 29.55
N ALA A 357 9.18 12.24 29.55
CA ALA A 357 8.68 10.96 29.09
C ALA A 357 7.40 10.62 29.88
N PRO A 358 6.24 10.46 29.21
CA PRO A 358 5.03 10.08 29.92
C PRO A 358 5.25 8.71 30.57
N PRO A 359 4.57 8.42 31.70
CA PRO A 359 4.61 7.10 32.29
C PRO A 359 4.28 6.04 31.23
N PRO A 360 5.04 4.93 31.15
CA PRO A 360 4.77 3.91 30.16
C PRO A 360 3.37 3.34 30.36
N VAL A 361 2.53 3.47 29.33
CA VAL A 361 1.20 2.85 29.33
C VAL A 361 1.39 1.35 29.11
N PRO A 362 0.77 0.47 29.93
CA PRO A 362 0.81 -0.97 29.69
C PRO A 362 0.19 -1.30 28.33
N VAL A 363 0.99 -1.84 27.41
CA VAL A 363 0.52 -2.29 26.10
C VAL A 363 0.45 -3.82 26.10
N LEU A 364 -0.78 -4.31 26.12
CA LEU A 364 -1.13 -5.70 25.88
C LEU A 364 -1.41 -5.87 24.39
N PHE A 365 -1.17 -7.06 23.86
CA PHE A 365 -1.56 -7.43 22.51
C PHE A 365 -2.39 -8.70 22.52
N ILE A 366 -3.23 -8.82 21.50
CA ILE A 366 -3.86 -10.05 21.07
C ILE A 366 -3.80 -10.09 19.54
N THR A 367 -3.54 -11.26 18.98
CA THR A 367 -3.31 -11.43 17.56
C THR A 367 -3.85 -12.76 17.06
N ASP A 368 -4.44 -12.75 15.86
CA ASP A 368 -4.82 -13.94 15.09
C ASP A 368 -3.88 -14.19 13.90
N ARG A 369 -2.73 -13.50 13.88
CA ARG A 369 -1.60 -13.75 12.98
C ARG A 369 -0.96 -15.11 13.26
N ASN A 370 -0.36 -15.71 12.23
CA ASN A 370 0.52 -16.86 12.42
C ASN A 370 1.73 -16.48 13.30
N ASP A 371 2.20 -17.43 14.10
CA ASP A 371 3.38 -17.29 14.95
C ASP A 371 4.54 -18.07 14.32
N ASP A 372 5.51 -17.36 13.75
CA ASP A 372 6.76 -17.92 13.22
C ASP A 372 7.79 -18.19 14.35
N GLY A 373 7.43 -17.88 15.60
CA GLY A 373 8.29 -17.98 16.76
C GLY A 373 9.42 -16.93 16.78
N GLY A 374 10.36 -17.13 17.70
CA GLY A 374 11.49 -16.24 17.90
C GLY A 374 11.19 -15.00 18.74
N PRO A 375 12.23 -14.23 19.12
CA PRO A 375 12.09 -13.14 20.10
C PRO A 375 11.72 -11.78 19.48
N SER A 376 11.81 -11.64 18.16
CA SER A 376 11.66 -10.37 17.46
C SER A 376 10.20 -9.97 17.32
N VAL A 377 9.83 -8.79 17.85
CA VAL A 377 8.51 -8.18 17.65
C VAL A 377 8.24 -7.89 16.16
N ALA A 378 9.28 -7.57 15.40
CA ALA A 378 9.19 -7.24 13.97
C ALA A 378 8.77 -8.43 13.09
N THR A 379 9.12 -9.66 13.48
CA THR A 379 9.08 -10.82 12.58
C THR A 379 8.48 -12.08 13.18
N ARG A 380 8.11 -12.10 14.47
CA ARG A 380 7.47 -13.29 15.07
C ARG A 380 6.06 -13.51 14.53
N PHE A 381 5.21 -12.48 14.59
CA PHE A 381 3.82 -12.59 14.17
C PHE A 381 3.66 -12.15 12.73
N GLY A 382 3.43 -13.12 11.85
CA GLY A 382 3.44 -12.92 10.42
C GLY A 382 2.12 -12.46 9.81
N ARG A 383 2.02 -12.67 8.50
CA ARG A 383 0.86 -12.30 7.68
C ARG A 383 0.20 -13.48 6.97
N ASN A 384 0.64 -14.70 7.24
CA ASN A 384 0.10 -15.91 6.63
C ASN A 384 -1.27 -16.27 7.20
N GLN A 385 -2.15 -16.71 6.31
CA GLN A 385 -3.44 -17.27 6.69
C GLN A 385 -3.30 -18.78 6.89
N THR A 386 -3.35 -19.23 8.14
CA THR A 386 -3.34 -20.66 8.50
C THR A 386 -4.72 -21.29 8.33
N ALA A 387 -4.81 -22.63 8.30
CA ALA A 387 -6.11 -23.32 8.25
C ALA A 387 -6.91 -23.13 9.54
N THR A 388 -6.23 -23.23 10.69
CA THR A 388 -6.76 -22.99 12.03
C THR A 388 -6.17 -21.71 12.60
N VAL A 389 -7.02 -20.88 13.21
CA VAL A 389 -6.59 -19.67 13.90
C VAL A 389 -6.45 -19.98 15.38
N GLU A 390 -5.25 -19.79 15.91
CA GLU A 390 -4.99 -19.78 17.34
C GLU A 390 -4.71 -18.34 17.76
N LEU A 391 -5.43 -17.86 18.78
CA LEU A 391 -5.18 -16.52 19.31
C LEU A 391 -3.94 -16.55 20.19
N THR A 392 -3.04 -15.61 19.98
CA THR A 392 -1.88 -15.40 20.84
C THR A 392 -1.96 -14.01 21.45
N CYS A 393 -1.54 -13.87 22.70
CA CYS A 393 -1.53 -12.59 23.39
C CYS A 393 -0.29 -12.45 24.26
N GLY A 394 -0.08 -11.26 24.80
CA GLY A 394 1.05 -11.00 25.68
C GLY A 394 1.18 -9.52 26.01
N ARG A 395 2.33 -9.16 26.56
CA ARG A 395 2.69 -7.78 26.90
C ARG A 395 3.86 -7.33 26.03
N ILE A 396 3.84 -6.07 25.59
CA ILE A 396 4.98 -5.42 24.96
C ILE A 396 5.77 -4.67 26.02
N VAL A 397 7.08 -4.92 26.05
CA VAL A 397 8.06 -4.22 26.87
C VAL A 397 8.77 -3.19 25.98
N TYR A 398 8.77 -1.94 26.43
CA TYR A 398 9.41 -0.82 25.74
C TYR A 398 9.79 0.25 26.76
N SER A 399 10.77 1.08 26.41
CA SER A 399 11.17 2.24 27.21
C SER A 399 10.64 3.52 26.55
N PRO A 400 9.95 4.41 27.29
CA PRO A 400 9.58 5.72 26.77
C PRO A 400 10.79 6.48 26.22
N VAL A 401 10.60 7.19 25.10
CA VAL A 401 11.64 8.01 24.47
C VAL A 401 11.40 9.46 24.88
N ALA A 402 12.35 10.05 25.63
CA ALA A 402 12.31 11.46 26.01
C ALA A 402 12.39 12.36 24.77
N GLY A 403 11.68 13.50 24.80
CA GLY A 403 11.70 14.46 23.69
C GLY A 403 11.00 14.00 22.41
N ARG A 404 10.26 12.86 22.43
CA ARG A 404 9.41 12.46 21.31
C ARG A 404 8.38 13.57 21.02
N ARG A 405 8.35 14.04 19.77
CA ARG A 405 7.34 14.99 19.29
C ARG A 405 5.95 14.35 19.34
N LEU A 406 4.94 15.13 19.71
CA LEU A 406 3.52 14.74 19.60
C LEU A 406 3.22 14.27 18.17
N GLY A 407 2.65 13.07 18.03
CA GLY A 407 2.38 12.45 16.73
C GLY A 407 3.60 11.85 16.01
N GLY A 408 4.81 12.02 16.56
CA GLY A 408 6.01 11.34 16.08
C GLY A 408 5.99 9.86 16.45
N ASN A 409 6.32 8.99 15.49
CA ASN A 409 6.31 7.54 15.70
C ASN A 409 7.28 7.14 16.81
N PHE A 410 6.89 6.15 17.62
CA PHE A 410 7.80 5.48 18.54
C PHE A 410 8.88 4.70 17.76
N ALA A 411 10.14 5.12 17.91
CA ALA A 411 11.30 4.50 17.25
C ALA A 411 12.18 3.66 18.19
N GLY A 412 11.79 3.50 19.47
CA GLY A 412 12.56 2.73 20.44
C GLY A 412 12.50 1.21 20.19
N PRO A 413 13.35 0.42 20.87
CA PRO A 413 13.30 -1.03 20.81
C PRO A 413 12.01 -1.58 21.43
N LEU A 414 11.58 -2.74 20.93
CA LEU A 414 10.40 -3.47 21.41
C LEU A 414 10.80 -4.90 21.74
N ALA A 415 10.26 -5.42 22.84
CA ALA A 415 10.41 -6.81 23.24
C ALA A 415 9.07 -7.39 23.72
N PHE A 416 8.94 -8.71 23.67
CA PHE A 416 7.86 -9.40 24.37
C PHE A 416 8.16 -9.48 25.87
N GLY A 417 7.12 -9.45 26.69
CA GLY A 417 7.22 -9.85 28.09
C GLY A 417 7.38 -11.37 28.24
N ASP A 418 7.53 -11.82 29.49
CA ASP A 418 7.94 -13.19 29.82
C ASP A 418 6.96 -14.29 29.39
N LYS A 419 5.72 -13.94 29.09
CA LYS A 419 4.66 -14.89 28.72
C LYS A 419 3.93 -14.43 27.47
N THR A 420 3.73 -15.38 26.54
CA THR A 420 2.86 -15.23 25.37
C THR A 420 1.90 -16.41 25.29
N PRO A 421 0.84 -16.44 26.13
CA PRO A 421 -0.11 -17.54 26.11
C PRO A 421 -0.87 -17.61 24.78
N THR A 422 -1.31 -18.81 24.44
CA THR A 422 -2.13 -19.09 23.26
C THR A 422 -3.50 -19.62 23.67
N GLY A 423 -4.50 -19.47 22.82
CA GLY A 423 -5.89 -19.84 23.07
C GLY A 423 -6.71 -18.72 23.70
N GLN A 424 -8.01 -18.70 23.39
CA GLN A 424 -8.91 -17.61 23.76
C GLN A 424 -8.98 -17.41 25.28
N ASP A 425 -9.25 -18.47 26.04
CA ASP A 425 -9.49 -18.38 27.49
C ASP A 425 -8.21 -17.97 28.24
N ASN A 426 -7.08 -18.57 27.89
CA ASN A 426 -5.77 -18.19 28.42
C ASN A 426 -5.46 -16.71 28.17
N CYS A 427 -5.86 -16.19 27.00
CA CYS A 427 -5.67 -14.79 26.67
C CYS A 427 -6.58 -13.85 27.43
N ILE A 428 -7.84 -14.23 27.65
CA ILE A 428 -8.76 -13.48 28.51
C ILE A 428 -8.18 -13.38 29.93
N ASP A 429 -7.75 -14.51 30.50
CA ASP A 429 -7.18 -14.54 31.85
C ASP A 429 -5.89 -13.73 31.95
N PHE A 430 -5.03 -13.79 30.93
CA PHE A 430 -3.82 -12.97 30.87
C PHE A 430 -4.12 -11.47 30.86
N ILE A 431 -5.08 -11.04 30.04
CA ILE A 431 -5.48 -9.63 29.92
C ILE A 431 -6.13 -9.14 31.21
N VAL A 432 -7.04 -9.92 31.78
CA VAL A 432 -7.68 -9.60 33.07
C VAL A 432 -6.65 -9.51 34.19
N ALA A 433 -5.67 -10.42 34.24
CA ALA A 433 -4.58 -10.35 35.22
C ALA A 433 -3.74 -9.07 35.04
N GLY A 434 -3.42 -8.69 33.80
CA GLY A 434 -2.73 -7.44 33.50
C GLY A 434 -3.52 -6.20 33.94
N MET A 435 -4.84 -6.18 33.72
CA MET A 435 -5.71 -5.10 34.18
C MET A 435 -5.73 -4.99 35.70
N LYS A 436 -5.84 -6.11 36.43
CA LYS A 436 -5.75 -6.15 37.91
C LYS A 436 -4.43 -5.58 38.42
N GLN A 437 -3.31 -5.97 37.81
CA GLN A 437 -1.98 -5.47 38.21
C GLN A 437 -1.84 -3.95 38.02
N SER A 438 -2.47 -3.40 36.98
CA SER A 438 -2.47 -1.95 36.72
C SER A 438 -3.50 -1.17 37.56
N ASN A 439 -4.40 -1.85 38.27
CA ASN A 439 -5.57 -1.29 38.94
C ASN A 439 -6.40 -0.38 38.01
N LYS A 440 -6.56 -0.81 36.73
CA LYS A 440 -7.34 -0.10 35.71
C LYS A 440 -8.54 -0.94 35.29
N THR A 441 -9.71 -0.32 35.21
CA THR A 441 -10.96 -0.93 34.73
C THR A 441 -11.37 -0.43 33.34
N ARG A 442 -10.72 0.64 32.85
CA ARG A 442 -10.84 1.15 31.48
C ARG A 442 -9.84 0.44 30.58
N LEU A 443 -10.33 -0.02 29.42
CA LEU A 443 -9.55 -0.68 28.39
C LEU A 443 -9.71 0.07 27.07
N LEU A 444 -8.61 0.45 26.43
CA LEU A 444 -8.61 0.95 25.06
C LEU A 444 -8.26 -0.19 24.11
N LEU A 445 -9.16 -0.53 23.21
CA LEU A 445 -8.89 -1.44 22.09
C LEU A 445 -8.46 -0.65 20.87
N PHE A 446 -7.21 -0.83 20.45
CA PHE A 446 -6.72 -0.31 19.18
C PHE A 446 -6.83 -1.37 18.08
N ILE A 447 -7.47 -1.02 16.96
CA ILE A 447 -7.60 -1.87 15.76
C ILE A 447 -6.91 -1.15 14.60
N HIS A 448 -5.78 -1.71 14.15
CA HIS A 448 -5.01 -1.12 13.06
C HIS A 448 -5.67 -1.27 11.69
N GLY A 449 -5.19 -0.49 10.72
CA GLY A 449 -5.64 -0.49 9.33
C GLY A 449 -4.94 -1.48 8.41
N TYR A 450 -5.23 -1.36 7.12
CA TYR A 450 -4.54 -2.06 6.03
C TYR A 450 -3.05 -1.67 5.97
N ASN A 451 -2.22 -2.53 5.37
CA ASN A 451 -0.78 -2.31 5.19
C ASN A 451 -0.02 -2.07 6.52
N ASN A 452 -0.25 -2.93 7.52
CA ASN A 452 0.45 -2.87 8.81
C ASN A 452 1.03 -4.23 9.20
N SER A 453 2.31 -4.27 9.57
CA SER A 453 2.91 -5.42 10.28
C SER A 453 2.43 -5.48 11.75
N PHE A 454 2.77 -6.57 12.44
CA PHE A 454 2.53 -6.65 13.89
C PHE A 454 3.24 -5.51 14.65
N GLU A 455 4.49 -5.24 14.28
CA GLU A 455 5.28 -4.17 14.88
C GLU A 455 4.68 -2.78 14.60
N ASP A 456 4.21 -2.51 13.37
CA ASP A 456 3.58 -1.23 13.04
C ASP A 456 2.35 -0.97 13.91
N ALA A 457 1.51 -2.01 14.10
CA ALA A 457 0.34 -1.95 14.96
C ALA A 457 0.71 -1.63 16.42
N VAL A 458 1.76 -2.29 16.95
CA VAL A 458 2.27 -2.06 18.31
C VAL A 458 2.84 -0.65 18.46
N ARG A 459 3.70 -0.20 17.53
CA ARG A 459 4.32 1.14 17.55
C ARG A 459 3.26 2.23 17.49
N ARG A 460 2.25 2.07 16.64
CA ARG A 460 1.12 3.00 16.56
C ARG A 460 0.31 3.04 17.84
N THR A 461 0.09 1.89 18.47
CA THR A 461 -0.61 1.78 19.76
C THR A 461 0.14 2.53 20.86
N ILE A 462 1.45 2.30 21.01
CA ILE A 462 2.31 2.99 21.98
C ILE A 462 2.25 4.51 21.76
N THR A 463 2.43 4.93 20.50
CA THR A 463 2.41 6.35 20.11
C THR A 463 1.08 6.99 20.49
N SER A 464 -0.04 6.39 20.08
CA SER A 464 -1.38 6.93 20.30
C SER A 464 -1.75 6.96 21.78
N ALA A 465 -1.55 5.86 22.51
CA ALA A 465 -1.84 5.78 23.94
C ALA A 465 -1.05 6.82 24.75
N SER A 466 0.22 7.00 24.42
CA SER A 466 1.10 7.99 25.03
C SER A 466 0.66 9.42 24.71
N ASP A 467 0.26 9.70 23.47
CA ASP A 467 -0.12 11.05 23.02
C ASP A 467 -1.50 11.47 23.54
N ILE A 468 -2.43 10.51 23.65
CA ILE A 468 -3.72 10.66 24.32
C ILE A 468 -3.54 10.82 25.84
N GLU A 469 -2.42 10.32 26.39
CA GLU A 469 -2.21 10.13 27.82
C GLU A 469 -3.36 9.31 28.43
N TYR A 470 -3.71 8.21 27.76
CA TYR A 470 -4.86 7.39 28.10
C TYR A 470 -4.76 6.82 29.52
N ASP A 471 -5.79 7.04 30.33
CA ASP A 471 -5.85 6.59 31.72
C ASP A 471 -6.53 5.22 31.83
N GLY A 472 -5.84 4.18 31.34
CA GLY A 472 -6.34 2.81 31.34
C GLY A 472 -5.33 1.82 30.78
N ALA A 473 -5.73 0.56 30.73
CA ALA A 473 -4.98 -0.47 30.02
C ALA A 473 -5.19 -0.32 28.51
N VAL A 474 -4.19 -0.68 27.70
CA VAL A 474 -4.28 -0.61 26.24
C VAL A 474 -4.07 -1.99 25.65
N LEU A 475 -4.96 -2.38 24.76
CA LEU A 475 -4.95 -3.65 24.04
C LEU A 475 -4.89 -3.37 22.55
N VAL A 476 -3.86 -3.87 21.87
CA VAL A 476 -3.84 -3.90 20.40
C VAL A 476 -4.41 -5.21 19.89
N TRP A 477 -5.42 -5.14 19.01
CA TRP A 477 -5.80 -6.26 18.16
C TRP A 477 -5.02 -6.21 16.86
N SER A 478 -4.09 -7.15 16.69
CA SER A 478 -3.26 -7.25 15.50
C SER A 478 -3.77 -8.37 14.59
N TRP A 479 -4.34 -8.00 13.45
CA TRP A 479 -4.87 -8.94 12.46
C TRP A 479 -3.90 -9.11 11.28
N PRO A 480 -3.91 -10.24 10.54
CA PRO A 480 -2.91 -10.53 9.50
C PRO A 480 -3.12 -9.70 8.23
N SER A 481 -2.87 -8.40 8.35
CA SER A 481 -2.63 -7.49 7.24
C SER A 481 -1.34 -7.87 6.53
N ALA A 482 -1.36 -7.74 5.21
CA ALA A 482 -0.35 -8.10 4.26
C ALA A 482 0.87 -7.19 4.32
N GLY A 483 0.82 -6.05 5.01
CA GLY A 483 1.98 -5.15 5.18
C GLY A 483 2.54 -4.60 3.86
N THR A 484 1.75 -4.62 2.78
CA THR A 484 2.13 -4.04 1.49
C THR A 484 0.97 -3.32 0.81
N VAL A 485 1.31 -2.37 -0.06
CA VAL A 485 0.34 -1.63 -0.86
C VAL A 485 -0.45 -2.58 -1.80
N GLY A 486 0.27 -3.47 -2.49
CA GLY A 486 -0.34 -4.48 -3.37
C GLY A 486 -1.30 -5.46 -2.67
N GLY A 487 -1.27 -5.55 -1.34
CA GLY A 487 -2.06 -6.49 -0.55
C GLY A 487 -3.52 -6.09 -0.29
N TYR A 488 -4.03 -5.01 -0.88
CA TYR A 488 -5.32 -4.41 -0.51
C TYR A 488 -6.49 -5.40 -0.46
N PHE A 489 -6.72 -6.17 -1.53
CA PHE A 489 -7.83 -7.12 -1.59
C PHE A 489 -7.66 -8.29 -0.63
N ARG A 490 -6.42 -8.76 -0.45
CA ARG A 490 -6.09 -9.76 0.56
C ARG A 490 -6.36 -9.25 1.98
N ASP A 491 -6.05 -8.00 2.26
CA ASP A 491 -6.34 -7.36 3.54
C ASP A 491 -7.83 -7.22 3.78
N SER A 492 -8.61 -6.86 2.77
CA SER A 492 -10.06 -6.82 2.88
C SER A 492 -10.65 -8.19 3.25
N GLU A 493 -10.13 -9.28 2.69
CA GLU A 493 -10.54 -10.63 3.04
C GLU A 493 -10.09 -11.04 4.45
N SER A 494 -8.86 -10.66 4.82
CA SER A 494 -8.27 -10.90 6.13
C SER A 494 -9.02 -10.16 7.25
N ALA A 495 -9.37 -8.89 7.02
CA ALA A 495 -10.20 -8.07 7.89
C ALA A 495 -11.59 -8.69 8.09
N ARG A 496 -12.23 -9.18 7.01
CA ARG A 496 -13.50 -9.91 7.11
C ARG A 496 -13.36 -11.23 7.89
N ARG A 497 -12.23 -11.92 7.74
CA ARG A 497 -11.95 -13.17 8.45
C ARG A 497 -11.73 -12.94 9.95
N THR A 498 -11.01 -11.88 10.34
CA THR A 498 -10.67 -11.61 11.75
C THR A 498 -11.88 -11.19 12.58
N GLN A 499 -12.87 -10.54 11.95
CA GLN A 499 -14.12 -10.06 12.58
C GLN A 499 -14.75 -11.07 13.55
N ARG A 500 -14.90 -12.33 13.13
CA ARG A 500 -15.52 -13.37 13.97
C ARG A 500 -14.69 -13.74 15.20
N PHE A 501 -13.37 -13.67 15.11
CA PHE A 501 -12.48 -14.04 16.21
C PHE A 501 -12.43 -12.94 17.25
N LEU A 502 -12.31 -11.69 16.80
CA LEU A 502 -12.37 -10.53 17.69
C LEU A 502 -13.75 -10.44 18.37
N TRP A 503 -14.85 -10.67 17.65
CA TRP A 503 -16.19 -10.73 18.23
C TRP A 503 -16.29 -11.76 19.36
N ARG A 504 -15.92 -13.02 19.11
CA ARG A 504 -15.99 -14.09 20.12
C ARG A 504 -15.12 -13.78 21.34
N PHE A 505 -13.91 -13.27 21.10
CA PHE A 505 -13.01 -12.86 22.17
C PHE A 505 -13.60 -11.72 23.00
N LEU A 506 -14.11 -10.65 22.37
CA LEU A 506 -14.68 -9.51 23.09
C LEU A 506 -15.97 -9.87 23.83
N ALA A 507 -16.86 -10.66 23.21
CA ALA A 507 -18.09 -11.12 23.87
C ALA A 507 -17.77 -11.86 25.18
N ALA A 508 -16.72 -12.70 25.19
CA ALA A 508 -16.26 -13.38 26.39
C ALA A 508 -15.53 -12.43 27.37
N LEU A 509 -14.63 -11.57 26.89
CA LEU A 509 -13.87 -10.62 27.70
C LEU A 509 -14.80 -9.64 28.44
N LEU A 510 -15.84 -9.15 27.78
CA LEU A 510 -16.77 -8.16 28.34
C LEU A 510 -17.65 -8.75 29.45
N THR A 511 -17.76 -10.08 29.58
CA THR A 511 -18.42 -10.70 30.74
C THR A 511 -17.62 -10.54 32.04
N ARG A 512 -16.33 -10.21 31.95
CA ARG A 512 -15.43 -10.13 33.10
C ARG A 512 -15.66 -8.84 33.90
N PRO A 513 -15.82 -8.90 35.24
CA PRO A 513 -16.09 -7.71 36.07
C PRO A 513 -14.92 -6.72 36.08
N GLU A 514 -13.70 -7.18 35.81
CA GLU A 514 -12.50 -6.34 35.75
C GLU A 514 -12.51 -5.38 34.56
N VAL A 515 -13.25 -5.72 33.51
CA VAL A 515 -13.47 -4.85 32.35
C VAL A 515 -14.72 -4.01 32.64
N GLY A 516 -14.50 -2.81 33.15
CA GLY A 516 -15.57 -1.87 33.49
C GLY A 516 -16.05 -1.04 32.30
N ARG A 517 -15.14 -0.71 31.38
CA ARG A 517 -15.42 0.07 30.17
C ARG A 517 -14.41 -0.25 29.05
N LEU A 518 -14.91 -0.41 27.82
CA LEU A 518 -14.12 -0.62 26.62
C LEU A 518 -14.28 0.55 25.65
N ASP A 519 -13.22 1.32 25.45
CA ASP A 519 -13.13 2.34 24.40
C ASP A 519 -12.49 1.71 23.14
N ILE A 520 -12.96 2.07 21.94
CA ILE A 520 -12.48 1.50 20.67
C ILE A 520 -11.86 2.61 19.81
N LEU A 521 -10.63 2.42 19.36
CA LEU A 521 -9.95 3.27 18.40
C LEU A 521 -9.56 2.44 17.18
N ALA A 522 -10.28 2.63 16.08
CA ALA A 522 -10.06 1.91 14.84
C ALA A 522 -9.58 2.84 13.72
N HIS A 523 -8.66 2.35 12.90
CA HIS A 523 -8.04 3.12 11.81
C HIS A 523 -8.27 2.45 10.45
N SER A 524 -8.57 3.24 9.42
CA SER A 524 -8.60 2.78 8.02
C SER A 524 -9.50 1.55 7.84
N MET A 525 -9.01 0.48 7.21
CA MET A 525 -9.74 -0.77 7.02
C MET A 525 -10.14 -1.47 8.35
N GLY A 526 -9.43 -1.18 9.45
CA GLY A 526 -9.80 -1.63 10.79
C GLY A 526 -11.15 -1.09 11.25
N THR A 527 -11.63 0.02 10.68
CA THR A 527 -12.98 0.53 10.94
C THR A 527 -14.07 -0.42 10.44
N ARG A 528 -13.85 -1.21 9.39
CA ARG A 528 -14.78 -2.27 8.97
C ARG A 528 -14.94 -3.35 10.04
N ILE A 529 -13.85 -3.66 10.75
CA ILE A 529 -13.87 -4.60 11.87
C ILE A 529 -14.66 -3.98 13.03
N ALA A 530 -14.37 -2.73 13.38
CA ALA A 530 -15.09 -2.02 14.45
C ALA A 530 -16.59 -1.89 14.17
N MET A 531 -16.98 -1.53 12.94
CA MET A 531 -18.39 -1.42 12.56
C MET A 531 -19.11 -2.76 12.64
N PHE A 532 -18.48 -3.86 12.20
CA PHE A 532 -19.01 -5.21 12.40
C PHE A 532 -19.19 -5.56 13.88
N LEU A 533 -18.23 -5.19 14.74
CA LEU A 533 -18.37 -5.43 16.18
C LEU A 533 -19.54 -4.67 16.78
N LEU A 534 -19.71 -3.40 16.42
CA LEU A 534 -20.81 -2.58 16.94
C LEU A 534 -22.16 -3.10 16.48
N ASP A 535 -22.26 -3.55 15.23
CA ASP A 535 -23.45 -4.23 14.70
C ASP A 535 -23.79 -5.46 15.55
N ARG A 536 -22.82 -6.35 15.81
CA ARG A 536 -23.02 -7.54 16.67
C ARG A 536 -23.31 -7.24 18.14
N LEU A 537 -22.66 -6.22 18.69
CA LEU A 537 -22.89 -5.77 20.08
C LEU A 537 -24.24 -5.06 20.24
N SER A 538 -24.83 -4.56 19.15
CA SER A 538 -26.16 -3.97 19.17
C SER A 538 -27.25 -5.01 19.47
N ASP A 539 -27.05 -6.26 19.03
CA ASP A 539 -27.93 -7.39 19.35
C ASP A 539 -27.91 -7.73 20.86
N THR A 540 -26.78 -7.53 21.54
CA THR A 540 -26.62 -7.88 22.96
C THR A 540 -26.88 -6.69 23.90
N GLY A 541 -26.89 -5.47 23.39
CA GLY A 541 -27.05 -4.25 24.18
C GLY A 541 -25.91 -3.98 25.16
N GLU A 542 -24.68 -4.42 24.84
CA GLU A 542 -23.53 -4.38 25.75
C GLU A 542 -23.22 -2.97 26.26
N ALA A 543 -23.50 -2.75 27.54
CA ALA A 543 -23.42 -1.43 28.18
C ALA A 543 -21.99 -0.98 28.47
N LYS A 544 -21.00 -1.87 28.40
CA LYS A 544 -19.58 -1.55 28.68
C LYS A 544 -18.87 -0.83 27.54
N ILE A 545 -19.47 -0.76 26.34
CA ILE A 545 -18.86 -0.04 25.21
C ILE A 545 -18.95 1.47 25.42
N GLY A 546 -17.79 2.09 25.56
CA GLY A 546 -17.60 3.52 25.82
C GLY A 546 -17.51 4.37 24.56
N ASP A 547 -16.39 5.06 24.36
CA ASP A 547 -16.18 5.92 23.19
C ASP A 547 -15.67 5.09 22.01
N VAL A 548 -16.22 5.35 20.83
CA VAL A 548 -15.81 4.72 19.57
C VAL A 548 -15.22 5.79 18.66
N VAL A 549 -13.98 5.60 18.24
CA VAL A 549 -13.27 6.48 17.31
C VAL A 549 -12.99 5.73 16.02
N LEU A 550 -13.46 6.30 14.92
CA LEU A 550 -13.27 5.82 13.56
C LEU A 550 -12.36 6.83 12.84
N ALA A 551 -11.07 6.52 12.79
CA ALA A 551 -10.07 7.39 12.18
C ALA A 551 -9.84 6.99 10.72
N ALA A 552 -9.96 7.96 9.80
CA ALA A 552 -9.72 7.75 8.37
C ALA A 552 -10.45 6.52 7.81
N ALA A 553 -11.75 6.39 8.09
CA ALA A 553 -12.50 5.16 7.87
C ALA A 553 -12.54 4.70 6.40
N ASP A 554 -11.92 3.55 6.10
CA ASP A 554 -12.07 2.84 4.84
C ASP A 554 -13.29 1.91 4.89
N GLU A 555 -14.49 2.48 5.00
CA GLU A 555 -15.77 1.78 4.90
C GLU A 555 -16.64 2.53 3.90
N ALA A 556 -17.53 1.84 3.19
CA ALA A 556 -18.44 2.53 2.29
C ALA A 556 -19.30 3.53 3.09
N ARG A 557 -19.38 4.77 2.61
CA ARG A 557 -20.11 5.86 3.28
C ARG A 557 -21.57 5.49 3.56
N THR A 558 -22.21 4.79 2.63
CA THR A 558 -23.59 4.31 2.76
C THR A 558 -23.70 3.24 3.85
N ILE A 559 -22.85 2.20 3.79
CA ILE A 559 -22.84 1.11 4.78
C ILE A 559 -22.65 1.66 6.20
N MET A 560 -21.65 2.52 6.42
CA MET A 560 -21.44 3.12 7.74
C MET A 560 -22.65 3.96 8.17
N GLY A 561 -23.22 4.76 7.26
CA GLY A 561 -24.41 5.57 7.55
C GLY A 561 -25.60 4.73 8.00
N ASP A 562 -25.87 3.62 7.30
CA ASP A 562 -26.97 2.71 7.59
C ASP A 562 -26.75 1.99 8.92
N THR A 563 -25.56 1.42 9.15
CA THR A 563 -25.23 0.74 10.41
C THR A 563 -25.34 1.69 11.62
N ILE A 564 -24.87 2.93 11.51
CA ILE A 564 -25.01 3.91 12.59
C ILE A 564 -26.49 4.26 12.83
N ALA A 565 -27.29 4.40 11.77
CA ALA A 565 -28.72 4.67 11.91
C ALA A 565 -29.46 3.54 12.64
N ASP A 566 -29.10 2.28 12.35
CA ASP A 566 -29.65 1.11 13.03
C ASP A 566 -29.23 1.04 14.50
N ILE A 567 -27.95 1.26 14.81
CA ILE A 567 -27.47 1.33 16.21
C ILE A 567 -28.21 2.41 16.98
N VAL A 568 -28.40 3.60 16.40
CA VAL A 568 -29.14 4.69 17.06
C VAL A 568 -30.60 4.31 17.33
N ARG A 569 -31.21 3.53 16.44
CA ARG A 569 -32.61 3.09 16.56
C ARG A 569 -32.78 1.98 17.60
N PHE A 570 -31.92 0.97 17.58
CA PHE A 570 -32.12 -0.28 18.31
C PHE A 570 -31.23 -0.41 19.56
N ALA A 571 -30.07 0.24 19.59
CA ALA A 571 -29.11 0.20 20.69
C ALA A 571 -28.54 1.59 21.04
N PRO A 572 -29.37 2.60 21.38
CA PRO A 572 -28.95 4.01 21.50
C PRO A 572 -27.88 4.28 22.56
N ARG A 573 -27.70 3.37 23.53
CA ARG A 573 -26.66 3.47 24.58
C ARG A 573 -25.32 2.86 24.17
N LEU A 574 -25.30 1.97 23.17
CA LEU A 574 -24.09 1.30 22.71
C LEU A 574 -23.14 2.31 22.08
N GLY A 575 -21.97 2.51 22.68
CA GLY A 575 -20.97 3.40 22.10
C GLY A 575 -21.52 4.81 21.93
N ARG A 576 -22.14 5.39 22.97
CA ARG A 576 -22.95 6.63 22.83
C ARG A 576 -22.19 7.76 22.14
N THR A 577 -20.87 7.85 22.35
CA THR A 577 -19.98 8.75 21.62
C THR A 577 -19.30 7.99 20.49
N ARG A 578 -19.80 8.16 19.27
CA ARG A 578 -19.15 7.66 18.04
C ARG A 578 -18.58 8.87 17.31
N THR A 579 -17.26 8.92 17.14
CA THR A 579 -16.57 10.01 16.46
C THR A 579 -15.91 9.51 15.19
N LEU A 580 -16.23 10.14 14.06
CA LEU A 580 -15.58 9.92 12.78
C LEU A 580 -14.62 11.08 12.53
N TYR A 581 -13.33 10.78 12.40
CA TYR A 581 -12.36 11.73 11.88
C TYR A 581 -12.12 11.45 10.40
N ALA A 582 -12.31 12.47 9.58
CA ALA A 582 -12.22 12.39 8.14
C ALA A 582 -11.46 13.59 7.58
N ALA A 583 -10.77 13.38 6.46
CA ALA A 583 -10.00 14.43 5.81
C ALA A 583 -10.12 14.32 4.29
N ALA A 584 -10.22 15.46 3.60
CA ALA A 584 -10.54 15.48 2.17
C ALA A 584 -9.39 14.97 1.29
N TYR A 585 -8.14 15.09 1.75
CA TYR A 585 -6.94 14.79 0.96
C TYR A 585 -6.30 13.45 1.35
N ASP A 586 -7.09 12.57 1.99
CA ASP A 586 -6.65 11.25 2.42
C ASP A 586 -6.34 10.32 1.23
N ARG A 587 -5.06 10.29 0.84
CA ARG A 587 -4.53 9.53 -0.30
C ARG A 587 -4.95 8.05 -0.34
N PRO A 588 -4.73 7.22 0.69
CA PRO A 588 -5.21 5.84 0.69
C PRO A 588 -6.72 5.70 0.57
N LEU A 589 -7.53 6.60 1.15
CA LEU A 589 -8.98 6.55 0.97
C LEU A 589 -9.43 6.94 -0.43
N LEU A 590 -8.70 7.83 -1.09
CA LEU A 590 -8.92 8.18 -2.49
C LEU A 590 -8.54 7.01 -3.41
N ALA A 591 -7.43 6.31 -3.14
CA ALA A 591 -7.10 5.06 -3.82
C ALA A 591 -8.19 3.99 -3.60
N SER A 592 -8.65 3.82 -2.36
CA SER A 592 -9.76 2.90 -2.04
C SER A 592 -11.04 3.27 -2.80
N ARG A 593 -11.39 4.55 -2.91
CA ARG A 593 -12.51 5.02 -3.73
C ARG A 593 -12.35 4.60 -5.19
N LEU A 594 -11.17 4.78 -5.79
CA LEU A 594 -10.91 4.36 -7.18
C LEU A 594 -11.12 2.85 -7.37
N LEU A 595 -10.76 2.04 -6.37
CA LEU A 595 -10.88 0.58 -6.41
C LEU A 595 -12.31 0.04 -6.25
N HIS A 596 -13.21 0.78 -5.60
CA HIS A 596 -14.58 0.34 -5.26
C HIS A 596 -15.71 1.12 -5.95
N ASP A 597 -15.40 2.24 -6.59
CA ASP A 597 -16.38 3.16 -7.18
C ASP A 597 -17.49 3.64 -6.22
N THR A 598 -17.22 3.65 -4.91
CA THR A 598 -18.11 4.25 -3.91
C THR A 598 -17.35 5.15 -2.93
N GLU A 599 -18.02 6.13 -2.35
CA GLU A 599 -17.43 7.05 -1.38
C GLU A 599 -16.98 6.32 -0.12
N ARG A 600 -15.83 6.71 0.45
CA ARG A 600 -15.37 6.22 1.74
C ARG A 600 -15.82 7.16 2.85
N ALA A 601 -16.24 6.61 3.99
CA ALA A 601 -16.71 7.39 5.13
C ALA A 601 -15.64 8.33 5.70
N GLY A 602 -14.35 7.97 5.60
CA GLY A 602 -13.24 8.80 6.08
C GLY A 602 -12.84 9.97 5.17
N ILE A 603 -13.51 10.19 4.04
CA ILE A 603 -13.24 11.36 3.17
C ILE A 603 -14.00 12.58 3.72
N GLY A 604 -13.26 13.64 4.04
CA GLY A 604 -13.77 14.88 4.62
C GLY A 604 -14.28 15.90 3.59
N GLY A 605 -14.35 17.18 3.99
CA GLY A 605 -14.82 18.28 3.16
C GLY A 605 -16.28 18.11 2.72
N ASP A 606 -16.57 18.43 1.46
CA ASP A 606 -17.93 18.31 0.90
C ASP A 606 -18.47 16.87 0.87
N ARG A 607 -17.60 15.87 1.05
CA ARG A 607 -17.94 14.45 1.04
C ARG A 607 -18.12 13.83 2.43
N LEU A 608 -17.87 14.61 3.49
CA LEU A 608 -18.01 14.17 4.89
C LEU A 608 -19.37 13.53 5.16
N LEU A 609 -19.35 12.33 5.75
CA LEU A 609 -20.54 11.66 6.27
C LEU A 609 -21.06 12.42 7.48
N VAL A 610 -22.27 12.99 7.39
CA VAL A 610 -22.98 13.63 8.50
C VAL A 610 -24.30 12.91 8.72
N THR A 611 -24.45 12.22 9.85
CA THR A 611 -25.65 11.47 10.20
C THR A 611 -25.94 11.57 11.70
N ARG A 612 -27.19 11.33 12.11
CA ARG A 612 -27.59 11.38 13.52
C ARG A 612 -26.83 10.30 14.31
N GLY A 613 -26.32 10.67 15.49
CA GLY A 613 -25.62 9.75 16.39
C GLY A 613 -24.15 9.51 16.04
N LEU A 614 -23.60 10.27 15.10
CA LEU A 614 -22.18 10.31 14.75
C LEU A 614 -21.64 11.73 14.93
N GLU A 615 -20.56 11.87 15.70
CA GLU A 615 -19.76 13.09 15.79
C GLU A 615 -18.78 13.15 14.61
N SER A 616 -19.19 13.79 13.51
CA SER A 616 -18.36 13.92 12.32
C SER A 616 -17.40 15.10 12.45
N VAL A 617 -16.12 14.79 12.59
CA VAL A 617 -15.02 15.76 12.72
C VAL A 617 -14.23 15.81 11.42
N ASP A 618 -14.23 16.97 10.78
CA ASP A 618 -13.45 17.25 9.58
C ASP A 618 -12.07 17.79 9.97
N ALA A 619 -11.03 17.04 9.62
CA ALA A 619 -9.63 17.34 9.85
C ALA A 619 -8.93 17.91 8.61
N THR A 620 -9.67 18.25 7.54
CA THR A 620 -9.08 18.68 6.25
C THR A 620 -8.15 19.89 6.39
N ALA A 621 -8.53 20.90 7.19
CA ALA A 621 -7.76 22.13 7.32
C ALA A 621 -6.38 21.88 7.96
N VAL A 622 -6.37 21.16 9.09
CA VAL A 622 -5.14 20.81 9.82
C VAL A 622 -4.28 19.76 9.10
N GLU A 623 -4.90 18.88 8.30
CA GLU A 623 -4.17 17.97 7.41
C GLU A 623 -3.38 18.76 6.35
N ALA A 624 -4.03 19.72 5.68
CA ALA A 624 -3.40 20.53 4.64
C ALA A 624 -2.17 21.33 5.15
N GLY A 625 -2.18 21.75 6.41
CA GLY A 625 -1.04 22.43 7.05
C GLY A 625 0.18 21.51 7.29
N PHE A 626 -0.04 20.23 7.60
CA PHE A 626 1.01 19.24 7.90
C PHE A 626 1.78 18.79 6.64
N TRP A 627 1.17 18.90 5.46
CA TRP A 627 1.67 18.44 4.16
C TRP A 627 2.91 19.17 3.60
N LYS A 628 3.27 20.36 4.09
CA LYS A 628 4.49 21.07 3.62
C LYS A 628 5.81 20.44 4.11
N SER A 629 5.77 19.36 4.89
CA SER A 629 6.91 18.51 5.23
C SER A 629 6.88 17.24 4.37
N LEU A 630 7.66 17.23 3.28
CA LEU A 630 7.76 16.30 2.14
C LEU A 630 7.80 14.75 2.39
N VAL A 631 7.29 14.18 3.49
CA VAL A 631 7.62 12.79 3.88
C VAL A 631 6.44 11.87 4.24
N THR A 632 5.20 12.33 4.43
CA THR A 632 4.12 11.41 4.86
C THR A 632 2.75 11.74 4.28
N GLY A 633 2.14 10.77 3.59
CA GLY A 633 0.75 10.86 3.16
C GLY A 633 -0.23 10.95 4.34
N SER A 634 -1.13 11.94 4.26
CA SER A 634 -2.42 12.21 4.96
C SER A 634 -3.14 11.13 5.80
N HIS A 635 -2.86 9.84 5.64
CA HIS A 635 -3.72 8.77 6.17
C HIS A 635 -3.63 8.57 7.69
N ALA A 636 -2.73 9.29 8.35
CA ALA A 636 -2.54 9.25 9.79
C ALA A 636 -2.82 10.62 10.45
N HIS A 637 -3.63 11.48 9.81
CA HIS A 637 -3.94 12.83 10.30
C HIS A 637 -4.38 12.84 11.79
N VAL A 638 -5.21 11.89 12.20
CA VAL A 638 -5.65 11.74 13.61
C VAL A 638 -4.50 11.46 14.59
N PHE A 639 -3.44 10.81 14.12
CA PHE A 639 -2.34 10.33 14.95
C PHE A 639 -1.04 11.13 14.81
N GLN A 640 -0.97 12.06 13.86
CA GLN A 640 0.26 12.81 13.55
C GLN A 640 0.09 14.32 13.66
N VAL A 641 -1.15 14.82 13.52
CA VAL A 641 -1.46 16.24 13.59
C VAL A 641 -1.76 16.64 15.04
N PRO A 642 -0.97 17.54 15.65
CA PRO A 642 -1.12 17.95 17.06
C PRO A 642 -2.55 18.34 17.46
N GLU A 643 -3.25 19.09 16.63
CA GLU A 643 -4.59 19.59 16.85
C GLU A 643 -5.59 18.44 16.95
N ALA A 644 -5.51 17.48 16.01
CA ALA A 644 -6.33 16.28 16.02
C ALA A 644 -6.01 15.36 17.20
N ILE A 645 -4.74 15.23 17.57
CA ILE A 645 -4.31 14.45 18.75
C ILE A 645 -4.85 15.07 20.05
N ASN A 646 -4.79 16.39 20.18
CA ASN A 646 -5.31 17.10 21.36
C ASN A 646 -6.83 16.97 21.48
N ASP A 647 -7.53 16.99 20.35
CA ASP A 647 -8.96 16.75 20.28
C ASP A 647 -9.31 15.28 20.63
N LEU A 648 -8.56 14.31 20.10
CA LEU A 648 -8.67 12.90 20.46
C LEU A 648 -8.42 12.66 21.96
N LYS A 649 -7.44 13.37 22.54
CA LYS A 649 -7.19 13.40 23.98
C LYS A 649 -8.39 13.92 24.76
N ALA A 650 -8.97 15.05 24.34
CA ALA A 650 -10.16 15.61 24.99
C ALA A 650 -11.36 14.63 24.95
N LEU A 651 -11.50 13.85 23.87
CA LEU A 651 -12.49 12.78 23.78
C LEU A 651 -12.16 11.61 24.71
N LEU A 652 -11.05 10.91 24.50
CA LEU A 652 -10.78 9.61 25.14
C LEU A 652 -10.30 9.73 26.60
N LYS A 653 -9.57 10.80 26.93
CA LYS A 653 -9.09 11.03 28.31
C LYS A 653 -10.13 11.77 29.14
N ASP A 654 -10.60 12.91 28.65
CA ASP A 654 -11.48 13.80 29.41
C ASP A 654 -12.98 13.46 29.27
N GLY A 655 -13.36 12.58 28.33
CA GLY A 655 -14.76 12.18 28.11
C GLY A 655 -15.64 13.27 27.52
N LYS A 656 -15.07 14.23 26.79
CA LYS A 656 -15.80 15.37 26.22
C LYS A 656 -16.45 14.99 24.89
N THR A 657 -17.74 15.29 24.78
CA THR A 657 -18.49 15.26 23.50
C THR A 657 -18.00 16.36 22.56
N ALA A 658 -18.29 16.27 21.27
CA ALA A 658 -17.85 17.26 20.27
C ALA A 658 -18.22 18.71 20.62
N ASP A 659 -19.40 18.96 21.19
CA ASP A 659 -19.82 20.31 21.61
C ASP A 659 -19.05 20.85 22.84
N GLN A 660 -18.35 19.98 23.57
CA GLN A 660 -17.51 20.33 24.72
C GLN A 660 -16.01 20.42 24.36
N ARG A 661 -15.65 20.02 23.14
CA ARG A 661 -14.27 20.06 22.63
C ARG A 661 -13.99 21.39 21.95
N LYS A 662 -12.71 21.71 21.72
CA LYS A 662 -12.28 22.95 21.05
C LYS A 662 -12.47 22.84 19.54
N LEU A 663 -13.70 22.58 19.11
CA LEU A 663 -14.06 22.35 17.73
C LEU A 663 -15.00 23.44 17.23
N THR A 664 -14.89 23.75 15.95
CA THR A 664 -15.76 24.73 15.32
C THR A 664 -16.99 24.03 14.76
N ARG A 665 -18.14 24.27 15.39
CA ARG A 665 -19.42 23.69 14.96
C ARG A 665 -19.89 24.27 13.62
N ARG A 666 -20.41 23.42 12.75
CA ARG A 666 -21.00 23.72 11.43
C ARG A 666 -22.29 22.90 11.24
N GLY A 667 -23.02 23.16 10.16
CA GLY A 667 -24.25 22.45 9.83
C GLY A 667 -24.28 21.99 8.38
N ARG A 668 -24.76 20.75 8.16
CA ARG A 668 -25.02 20.18 6.83
C ARG A 668 -26.33 19.40 6.89
N ASN A 669 -27.27 19.71 6.00
CA ASN A 669 -28.58 19.07 5.95
C ASN A 669 -29.32 19.06 7.30
N GLY A 670 -29.22 20.16 8.06
CA GLY A 670 -29.85 20.30 9.39
C GLY A 670 -29.18 19.52 10.52
N LEU A 671 -28.06 18.84 10.26
CA LEU A 671 -27.29 18.10 11.26
C LEU A 671 -25.95 18.80 11.54
N PRO A 672 -25.47 18.76 12.80
CA PRO A 672 -24.17 19.33 13.14
C PRO A 672 -23.02 18.46 12.65
N TYR A 673 -21.93 19.13 12.31
CA TYR A 673 -20.60 18.52 12.18
C TYR A 673 -19.56 19.51 12.72
N TRP A 674 -18.32 19.08 12.89
CA TRP A 674 -17.30 19.87 13.57
C TRP A 674 -16.03 19.96 12.73
N LEU A 675 -15.37 21.11 12.77
CA LEU A 675 -14.06 21.33 12.17
C LEU A 675 -13.01 21.41 13.28
N ILE A 676 -11.84 20.84 13.04
CA ILE A 676 -10.65 21.13 13.86
C ILE A 676 -10.16 22.52 13.47
N PRO A 677 -10.05 23.48 14.40
CA PRO A 677 -9.52 24.81 14.10
C PRO A 677 -8.03 24.74 13.76
N ASP A 678 -7.60 25.62 12.85
CA ASP A 678 -6.19 25.80 12.46
C ASP A 678 -5.32 26.39 13.58
#